data_AF-A0A976E985-F1
#
_entry.id   AF-A0A976E985-F1
#
_cell.length_a   1.000
_cell.length_b   1.000
_cell.length_c   1.000
_cell.angle_alpha   90.00
_cell.angle_beta   90.00
_cell.angle_gamma   90.00
#
_symmetry.space_group_name_H-M   'P 1'
#
loop_
_entity.id
_entity.type
_entity.pdbx_description
1 polymer ?
#
loop_
_entity_poly.entity_id
_entity_poly.type
_entity_poly.pdbx_seq_one_letter_code
_entity_poly.pdbx_strand_id
1 'polypeptide(L)'
;MQFKGGYVIDEFEEILLEFVDKKVIDKFYESKLFFKVVNLTENLNFIDSNPLLKIVWNIINRGEPTRASLKITDYILTKNLGKLYSGFNSHGSEIKFQIDKKIKNEINSENLLKSLEKYSVIPDFEINEFKNINLLIYSVLNDLITIGQVQKSILLILLHYNSEKIVNFNFNLIGLDHSLSNIIFEDLNELFDSINNMVLPSETKLNKLINSKSSDTISIAFNTQENCNYKIESNLSDKNNYLYFILTDRRISYKELGNSIANLKTKKNGFLENEFIYSFDYKDVELKKSMLYFLHNIFRKSEFRAGQEAIINRSLVGKDVIGLLPTGAGKSLTYQICSILHPGVTIVIDPINSLMKDQYDKLIDNKFTKIDFINSFNTKDEKEKNIENLTLSKYLIVFISPERFQIEMFRSSLLHCFYNNVFFSYAVIDEAHCVSEWGHDFRQVYLNLGKNIKNYCKPKFDKLPIIALTATASFDVLADVQRELKMPEDVIISLSTDAMDRKELNFQVIKSNSIISNNIPFWDREKNIGSSKYTLITKLFSTLPEKIKELENKIGNLNPNTDFFKKTGNTYMNAGLIFCPTKSDSLKNGVPFLASFLENDKNLEVGTFFGGGDDTNVVINPIDNKSYQNQIDFISNKTNLMVATRAFGMGIDKPNIRYTIHYTFPNSVENFYQEAGRSGRNRQPSLSTIIY
;
A
#
# COMPACT_ATOMS: atom_id res chain seq x y z
N MET A 1 4.61 -16.17 -16.63
CA MET A 1 3.88 -15.29 -15.70
C MET A 1 4.62 -15.29 -14.38
N GLN A 2 5.01 -14.11 -13.90
CA GLN A 2 5.39 -13.90 -12.51
C GLN A 2 4.11 -13.51 -11.79
N PHE A 3 3.64 -14.37 -10.90
CA PHE A 3 2.47 -14.09 -10.10
C PHE A 3 2.73 -12.87 -9.19
N LYS A 4 1.73 -12.00 -9.01
CA LYS A 4 1.81 -10.88 -8.07
C LYS A 4 1.78 -11.46 -6.66
N GLY A 5 2.80 -11.17 -5.84
CA GLY A 5 2.93 -11.53 -4.43
C GLY A 5 1.74 -12.17 -3.69
N GLY A 6 1.47 -13.47 -3.88
CA GLY A 6 1.19 -14.39 -2.77
C GLY A 6 -0.25 -14.49 -2.24
N TYR A 7 -1.29 -14.11 -2.97
CA TYR A 7 -2.67 -14.40 -2.54
C TYR A 7 -3.33 -15.38 -3.50
N VAL A 8 -3.65 -16.57 -2.98
CA VAL A 8 -4.22 -17.68 -3.78
C VAL A 8 -5.42 -17.24 -4.56
N ILE A 9 -6.34 -16.55 -3.91
CA ILE A 9 -7.57 -16.08 -4.53
C ILE A 9 -7.26 -15.16 -5.70
N ASP A 10 -6.30 -14.23 -5.55
CA ASP A 10 -5.99 -13.24 -6.58
C ASP A 10 -5.35 -13.90 -7.81
N GLU A 11 -4.42 -14.85 -7.59
CA GLU A 11 -3.80 -15.58 -8.69
C GLU A 11 -4.79 -16.53 -9.38
N PHE A 12 -5.70 -17.16 -8.62
CA PHE A 12 -6.78 -17.96 -9.20
C PHE A 12 -7.80 -17.08 -9.91
N GLU A 13 -8.16 -15.91 -9.40
CA GLU A 13 -9.06 -14.95 -10.05
C GLU A 13 -8.46 -14.49 -11.39
N GLU A 14 -7.16 -14.18 -11.44
CA GLU A 14 -6.45 -13.88 -12.68
C GLU A 14 -6.50 -15.07 -13.67
N ILE A 15 -6.36 -16.31 -13.18
CA ILE A 15 -6.51 -17.52 -14.02
C ILE A 15 -7.96 -17.65 -14.50
N LEU A 16 -8.95 -17.49 -13.64
CA LEU A 16 -10.37 -17.65 -13.94
C LEU A 16 -10.84 -16.65 -14.99
N LEU A 17 -10.36 -15.40 -14.93
CA LEU A 17 -10.68 -14.33 -15.88
C LEU A 17 -10.20 -14.64 -17.31
N GLU A 18 -9.28 -15.59 -17.51
CA GLU A 18 -8.89 -16.07 -18.85
C GLU A 18 -9.96 -16.98 -19.48
N PHE A 19 -10.86 -17.55 -18.67
CA PHE A 19 -11.83 -18.57 -19.10
C PHE A 19 -13.30 -18.18 -18.87
N VAL A 20 -13.58 -17.28 -17.93
CA VAL A 20 -14.94 -16.91 -17.51
C VAL A 20 -15.03 -15.41 -17.27
N ASP A 21 -16.18 -14.82 -17.61
CA ASP A 21 -16.44 -13.40 -17.39
C ASP A 21 -16.40 -13.00 -15.91
N LYS A 22 -15.88 -11.80 -15.64
CA LYS A 22 -15.82 -11.22 -14.29
C LYS A 22 -17.15 -11.25 -13.56
N LYS A 23 -18.27 -11.00 -14.26
CA LYS A 23 -19.63 -11.02 -13.67
C LYS A 23 -20.00 -12.35 -13.04
N VAL A 24 -19.53 -13.47 -13.61
CA VAL A 24 -19.80 -14.81 -13.06
C VAL A 24 -18.99 -15.04 -11.79
N ILE A 25 -17.73 -14.62 -11.80
CA ILE A 25 -16.84 -14.69 -10.63
C ILE A 25 -17.37 -13.80 -9.50
N ASP A 26 -17.77 -12.57 -9.81
CA ASP A 26 -18.39 -11.64 -8.85
C ASP A 26 -19.66 -12.26 -8.25
N LYS A 27 -20.54 -12.83 -9.08
CA LYS A 27 -21.76 -13.52 -8.62
C LYS A 27 -21.47 -14.74 -7.74
N PHE A 28 -20.43 -15.52 -8.08
CA PHE A 28 -19.97 -16.63 -7.24
C PHE A 28 -19.58 -16.14 -5.85
N TYR A 29 -18.72 -15.11 -5.78
CA TYR A 29 -18.32 -14.53 -4.49
C TYR A 29 -19.50 -13.92 -3.74
N GLU A 30 -20.38 -13.16 -4.41
CA GLU A 30 -21.60 -12.62 -3.79
C GLU A 30 -22.48 -13.73 -3.21
N SER A 31 -22.60 -14.88 -3.87
CA SER A 31 -23.41 -15.99 -3.35
C SER A 31 -22.80 -16.72 -2.15
N LYS A 32 -21.46 -16.67 -2.01
CA LYS A 32 -20.73 -17.48 -1.04
C LYS A 32 -20.13 -16.68 0.11
N LEU A 33 -19.91 -15.37 -0.04
CA LEU A 33 -19.27 -14.54 0.99
C LEU A 33 -20.17 -14.27 2.19
N PHE A 34 -21.48 -14.22 1.99
CA PHE A 34 -22.42 -13.86 3.05
C PHE A 34 -22.87 -15.08 3.86
N PHE A 35 -22.80 -14.91 5.18
CA PHE A 35 -23.26 -15.90 6.16
C PHE A 35 -23.94 -15.20 7.33
N LYS A 36 -24.80 -15.94 8.03
CA LYS A 36 -25.47 -15.52 9.27
C LYS A 36 -25.10 -16.48 10.39
N VAL A 37 -24.86 -15.94 11.58
CA VAL A 37 -24.74 -16.73 12.82
C VAL A 37 -26.11 -16.75 13.49
N VAL A 38 -26.75 -17.92 13.51
CA VAL A 38 -28.04 -18.16 14.17
C VAL A 38 -27.82 -18.32 15.68
N ASN A 39 -28.78 -17.87 16.49
CA ASN A 39 -28.74 -17.80 17.95
C ASN A 39 -27.77 -16.77 18.55
N LEU A 40 -27.14 -15.94 17.72
CA LEU A 40 -26.44 -14.75 18.18
C LEU A 40 -27.46 -13.65 18.49
N THR A 41 -27.41 -13.07 19.69
CA THR A 41 -28.32 -11.98 20.06
C THR A 41 -28.13 -10.78 19.14
N GLU A 42 -29.20 -10.08 18.78
CA GLU A 42 -29.11 -8.90 17.91
C GLU A 42 -28.30 -7.75 18.54
N ASN A 43 -28.26 -7.64 19.87
CA ASN A 43 -27.53 -6.60 20.58
C ASN A 43 -26.10 -7.04 20.93
N LEU A 44 -25.19 -7.00 19.95
CA LEU A 44 -23.76 -7.22 20.19
C LEU A 44 -23.14 -6.01 20.91
N ASN A 45 -22.78 -6.17 22.18
CA ASN A 45 -22.03 -5.15 22.91
C ASN A 45 -20.53 -5.29 22.67
N PHE A 46 -20.03 -4.65 21.60
CA PHE A 46 -18.60 -4.60 21.32
C PHE A 46 -17.83 -3.70 22.28
N ILE A 47 -18.48 -2.81 23.04
CA ILE A 47 -17.80 -1.80 23.85
C ILE A 47 -16.94 -2.47 24.92
N ASP A 48 -17.50 -3.47 25.61
CA ASP A 48 -16.85 -4.16 26.73
C ASP A 48 -15.91 -5.28 26.28
N SER A 49 -15.94 -5.68 25.00
CA SER A 49 -15.08 -6.75 24.48
C SER A 49 -13.59 -6.42 24.57
N ASN A 50 -12.76 -7.46 24.72
CA ASN A 50 -11.29 -7.32 24.78
C ASN A 50 -10.78 -6.51 23.56
N PRO A 51 -10.06 -5.39 23.77
CA PRO A 51 -9.56 -4.56 22.67
C PRO A 51 -8.68 -5.31 21.66
N LEU A 52 -7.97 -6.37 22.09
CA LEU A 52 -7.16 -7.20 21.21
C LEU A 52 -8.03 -8.03 20.24
N LEU A 53 -9.24 -8.46 20.64
CA LEU A 53 -10.17 -9.13 19.73
C LEU A 53 -10.65 -8.19 18.62
N LYS A 54 -10.72 -6.88 18.89
CA LYS A 54 -11.07 -5.87 17.87
C LYS A 54 -9.96 -5.72 16.83
N ILE A 55 -8.69 -5.85 17.23
CA ILE A 55 -7.57 -5.93 16.27
C ILE A 55 -7.72 -7.16 15.38
N VAL A 56 -7.94 -8.34 15.98
CA VAL A 56 -8.11 -9.59 15.22
C VAL A 56 -9.30 -9.46 14.26
N TRP A 57 -10.43 -8.92 14.72
CA TRP A 57 -11.59 -8.64 13.88
C TRP A 57 -11.24 -7.74 12.70
N ASN A 58 -10.57 -6.61 12.95
CA ASN A 58 -10.19 -5.67 11.90
C ASN A 58 -9.20 -6.28 10.91
N ILE A 59 -8.26 -7.11 11.38
CA ILE A 59 -7.36 -7.89 10.51
C ILE A 59 -8.20 -8.79 9.61
N ILE A 60 -9.05 -9.65 10.16
CA ILE A 60 -9.83 -10.61 9.37
C ILE A 60 -10.85 -9.89 8.45
N ASN A 61 -11.38 -8.75 8.87
CA ASN A 61 -12.40 -8.00 8.14
C ASN A 61 -11.87 -6.88 7.24
N ARG A 62 -10.54 -6.77 7.06
CA ARG A 62 -9.91 -5.73 6.23
C ARG A 62 -10.26 -5.83 4.74
N GLY A 63 -10.68 -7.00 4.27
CA GLY A 63 -10.85 -7.35 2.86
C GLY A 63 -11.84 -8.49 2.62
N GLU A 64 -12.52 -8.49 1.47
CA GLU A 64 -13.37 -9.59 1.01
C GLU A 64 -12.93 -10.08 -0.39
N PRO A 65 -12.82 -11.40 -0.64
CA PRO A 65 -12.82 -12.50 0.33
C PRO A 65 -11.70 -12.41 1.38
N THR A 66 -11.96 -12.93 2.59
CA THR A 66 -11.01 -12.92 3.71
C THR A 66 -9.68 -13.53 3.27
N ARG A 67 -8.58 -12.77 3.39
CA ARG A 67 -7.24 -13.25 3.03
C ARG A 67 -6.72 -14.26 4.05
N ALA A 68 -6.59 -15.50 3.59
CA ALA A 68 -5.94 -16.57 4.33
C ALA A 68 -4.48 -16.24 4.65
N SER A 69 -4.03 -16.66 5.83
CA SER A 69 -2.62 -16.68 6.19
C SER A 69 -1.81 -17.57 5.24
N LEU A 70 -0.48 -17.46 5.31
CA LEU A 70 0.42 -18.40 4.61
C LEU A 70 0.15 -19.84 5.04
N LYS A 71 -0.17 -20.07 6.31
CA LYS A 71 -0.44 -21.39 6.88
C LYS A 71 -1.70 -22.02 6.30
N ILE A 72 -2.82 -21.28 6.27
CA ILE A 72 -4.06 -21.75 5.62
C ILE A 72 -3.81 -21.96 4.12
N THR A 73 -3.12 -21.02 3.48
CA THR A 73 -2.80 -21.09 2.06
C THR A 73 -2.03 -22.37 1.72
N ASP A 74 -0.94 -22.64 2.43
CA ASP A 74 -0.09 -23.82 2.25
C ASP A 74 -0.90 -25.11 2.41
N TYR A 75 -1.69 -25.18 3.49
CA TYR A 75 -2.52 -26.33 3.79
C TYR A 75 -3.58 -26.58 2.70
N ILE A 76 -4.33 -25.56 2.29
CA ILE A 76 -5.40 -25.69 1.27
C ILE A 76 -4.84 -26.05 -0.10
N LEU A 77 -3.74 -25.42 -0.51
CA LEU A 77 -3.11 -25.74 -1.78
C LEU A 77 -2.51 -27.16 -1.75
N THR A 78 -1.87 -27.55 -0.66
CA THR A 78 -1.32 -28.91 -0.53
C THR A 78 -2.43 -29.96 -0.55
N LYS A 79 -3.52 -29.73 0.20
CA LYS A 79 -4.70 -30.62 0.27
C LYS A 79 -5.35 -30.80 -1.10
N ASN A 80 -5.61 -29.72 -1.82
CA ASN A 80 -6.41 -29.75 -3.04
C ASN A 80 -5.58 -29.94 -4.32
N LEU A 81 -4.37 -29.35 -4.42
CA LEU A 81 -3.55 -29.40 -5.63
C LEU A 81 -2.45 -30.48 -5.58
N GLY A 82 -2.07 -30.95 -4.39
CA GLY A 82 -1.02 -31.95 -4.21
C GLY A 82 0.27 -31.59 -4.95
N LYS A 83 0.70 -32.44 -5.90
CA LYS A 83 1.95 -32.24 -6.67
C LYS A 83 1.96 -31.01 -7.59
N LEU A 84 0.81 -30.39 -7.84
CA LEU A 84 0.72 -29.17 -8.65
C LEU A 84 1.11 -27.91 -7.86
N TYR A 85 1.28 -28.03 -6.55
CA TYR A 85 1.78 -27.00 -5.65
C TYR A 85 3.19 -27.38 -5.13
N SER A 86 4.15 -26.47 -5.25
CA SER A 86 5.54 -26.72 -4.80
C SER A 86 6.01 -25.81 -3.68
N GLY A 87 5.08 -25.24 -2.90
CA GLY A 87 5.38 -24.39 -1.75
C GLY A 87 5.60 -22.92 -2.10
N PHE A 88 6.19 -22.19 -1.16
CA PHE A 88 6.55 -20.78 -1.32
C PHE A 88 7.99 -20.60 -1.81
N ASN A 89 8.19 -19.62 -2.68
CA ASN A 89 9.50 -19.16 -3.12
C ASN A 89 10.17 -18.31 -2.02
N SER A 90 11.42 -18.62 -1.70
CA SER A 90 12.24 -17.95 -0.68
C SER A 90 13.31 -17.01 -1.25
N HIS A 91 13.46 -16.90 -2.57
CA HIS A 91 14.57 -16.17 -3.19
C HIS A 91 14.28 -14.69 -3.53
N GLY A 92 13.14 -14.15 -3.06
CA GLY A 92 12.69 -12.79 -3.39
C GLY A 92 12.32 -11.94 -2.17
N SER A 93 12.12 -10.65 -2.41
CA SER A 93 11.56 -9.71 -1.42
C SER A 93 10.07 -9.92 -1.16
N GLU A 94 9.41 -10.72 -1.99
CA GLU A 94 7.99 -11.05 -1.89
C GLU A 94 7.81 -12.56 -1.73
N ILE A 95 6.87 -12.94 -0.88
CA ILE A 95 6.46 -14.32 -0.68
C ILE A 95 5.47 -14.67 -1.78
N LYS A 96 5.85 -15.59 -2.65
CA LYS A 96 5.04 -16.06 -3.78
C LYS A 96 4.95 -17.56 -3.72
N PHE A 97 3.80 -18.13 -4.00
CA PHE A 97 3.73 -19.57 -4.16
C PHE A 97 4.09 -19.99 -5.58
N GLN A 98 4.31 -21.29 -5.75
CA GLN A 98 4.62 -21.90 -7.03
C GLN A 98 3.56 -22.95 -7.37
N ILE A 99 2.88 -22.68 -8.48
CA ILE A 99 1.91 -23.58 -9.10
C ILE A 99 2.45 -24.07 -10.45
N ASP A 100 2.27 -25.36 -10.74
CA ASP A 100 2.61 -25.94 -12.03
C ASP A 100 1.80 -25.25 -13.15
N LYS A 101 2.49 -24.80 -14.20
CA LYS A 101 1.87 -24.17 -15.37
C LYS A 101 0.88 -25.08 -16.08
N LYS A 102 0.97 -26.41 -15.90
CA LYS A 102 0.01 -27.38 -16.44
C LYS A 102 -1.44 -27.11 -16.01
N ILE A 103 -1.67 -26.48 -14.85
CA ILE A 103 -3.02 -26.15 -14.38
C ILE A 103 -3.81 -25.43 -15.48
N LYS A 104 -3.20 -24.46 -16.18
CA LYS A 104 -3.89 -23.70 -17.23
C LYS A 104 -4.30 -24.53 -18.45
N ASN A 105 -3.49 -25.51 -18.82
CA ASN A 105 -3.71 -26.28 -20.04
C ASN A 105 -4.84 -27.30 -19.91
N GLU A 106 -5.25 -27.61 -18.67
CA GLU A 106 -6.26 -28.62 -18.37
C GLU A 106 -7.63 -28.00 -18.02
N ILE A 107 -7.70 -26.66 -17.88
CA ILE A 107 -8.96 -25.95 -17.58
C ILE A 107 -9.88 -25.99 -18.80
N ASN A 108 -11.09 -26.50 -18.59
CA ASN A 108 -12.16 -26.44 -19.57
C ASN A 108 -13.19 -25.38 -19.15
N SER A 109 -13.41 -24.37 -20.00
CA SER A 109 -14.26 -23.20 -19.70
C SER A 109 -15.72 -23.55 -19.41
N GLU A 110 -16.33 -24.45 -20.19
CA GLU A 110 -17.73 -24.88 -19.97
C GLU A 110 -17.90 -25.60 -18.63
N ASN A 111 -16.96 -26.48 -18.27
CA ASN A 111 -17.00 -27.20 -17.00
C ASN A 111 -16.69 -26.27 -15.81
N LEU A 112 -15.83 -25.28 -15.99
CA LEU A 112 -15.51 -24.28 -14.98
C LEU A 112 -16.72 -23.37 -14.71
N LEU A 113 -17.38 -22.88 -15.78
CA LEU A 113 -18.61 -22.11 -15.69
C LEU A 113 -19.69 -22.91 -14.95
N LYS A 114 -19.93 -24.16 -15.37
CA LYS A 114 -20.86 -25.07 -14.68
C LYS A 114 -20.48 -25.24 -13.21
N SER A 115 -19.19 -25.29 -12.88
CA SER A 115 -18.76 -25.46 -11.50
C SER A 115 -19.03 -24.23 -10.65
N LEU A 116 -18.70 -23.04 -11.14
CA LEU A 116 -18.95 -21.77 -10.46
C LEU A 116 -20.45 -21.46 -10.34
N GLU A 117 -21.25 -21.79 -11.36
CA GLU A 117 -22.70 -21.53 -11.36
C GLU A 117 -23.50 -22.59 -10.61
N LYS A 118 -23.27 -23.89 -10.86
CA LYS A 118 -24.08 -25.00 -10.31
C LYS A 118 -23.69 -25.35 -8.88
N TYR A 119 -22.39 -25.38 -8.56
CA TYR A 119 -21.93 -25.71 -7.21
C TYR A 119 -21.91 -24.49 -6.27
N SER A 120 -22.26 -23.29 -6.76
CA SER A 120 -22.56 -22.16 -5.86
C SER A 120 -23.73 -22.44 -4.91
N VAL A 121 -24.59 -23.43 -5.22
CA VAL A 121 -25.87 -23.66 -4.53
C VAL A 121 -26.00 -25.04 -3.84
N ILE A 122 -25.06 -25.99 -4.04
CA ILE A 122 -25.24 -27.40 -3.63
C ILE A 122 -24.14 -27.86 -2.61
N PRO A 123 -24.46 -28.65 -1.56
CA PRO A 123 -23.49 -29.18 -0.60
C PRO A 123 -22.49 -30.19 -1.19
N ASP A 124 -21.32 -30.29 -0.57
CA ASP A 124 -20.07 -30.96 -0.99
C ASP A 124 -20.14 -32.49 -1.29
N PHE A 125 -21.34 -33.11 -1.31
CA PHE A 125 -21.48 -34.57 -1.32
C PHE A 125 -21.22 -35.25 -2.69
N GLU A 126 -21.14 -34.48 -3.79
CA GLU A 126 -20.95 -35.03 -5.16
C GLU A 126 -19.53 -34.82 -5.74
N ILE A 127 -18.55 -34.34 -4.96
CA ILE A 127 -17.22 -33.94 -5.50
C ILE A 127 -16.27 -35.14 -5.68
N ASN A 128 -16.58 -36.32 -5.13
CA ASN A 128 -15.60 -37.40 -4.94
C ASN A 128 -15.18 -38.19 -6.20
N GLU A 129 -15.81 -38.02 -7.37
CA GLU A 129 -15.55 -38.93 -8.50
C GLU A 129 -14.69 -38.38 -9.66
N PHE A 130 -14.27 -37.10 -9.66
CA PHE A 130 -13.45 -36.59 -10.77
C PHE A 130 -12.26 -35.75 -10.31
N LYS A 131 -11.05 -36.24 -10.59
CA LYS A 131 -9.78 -35.47 -10.58
C LYS A 131 -9.72 -34.48 -11.74
N ASN A 132 -10.70 -33.58 -11.84
CA ASN A 132 -10.74 -32.50 -12.83
C ASN A 132 -10.20 -31.22 -12.19
N ILE A 133 -9.28 -30.53 -12.86
CA ILE A 133 -8.66 -29.30 -12.37
C ILE A 133 -9.69 -28.21 -11.99
N ASN A 134 -10.84 -28.17 -12.69
CA ASN A 134 -11.93 -27.24 -12.38
C ASN A 134 -12.53 -27.47 -11.00
N LEU A 135 -12.68 -28.73 -10.57
CA LEU A 135 -13.18 -29.08 -9.24
C LEU A 135 -12.15 -28.78 -8.16
N LEU A 136 -10.85 -28.93 -8.46
CA LEU A 136 -9.77 -28.55 -7.54
C LEU A 136 -9.75 -27.04 -7.31
N ILE A 137 -9.87 -26.25 -8.39
CA ILE A 137 -9.99 -24.78 -8.32
C ILE A 137 -11.20 -24.39 -7.46
N TYR A 138 -12.36 -24.99 -7.72
CA TYR A 138 -13.57 -24.76 -6.93
C TYR A 138 -13.34 -25.10 -5.45
N SER A 139 -12.74 -26.26 -5.15
CA SER A 139 -12.50 -26.71 -3.77
C SER A 139 -11.56 -25.78 -3.01
N VAL A 140 -10.50 -25.28 -3.67
CA VAL A 140 -9.60 -24.26 -3.10
C VAL A 140 -10.37 -23.00 -2.73
N LEU A 141 -11.19 -22.45 -3.64
CA LEU A 141 -11.96 -21.23 -3.38
C LEU A 141 -13.01 -21.44 -2.28
N ASN A 142 -13.74 -22.56 -2.32
CA ASN A 142 -14.77 -22.89 -1.34
C ASN A 142 -14.18 -23.09 0.06
N ASP A 143 -13.07 -23.82 0.19
CA ASP A 143 -12.39 -24.02 1.48
C ASP A 143 -11.91 -22.67 2.06
N LEU A 144 -11.32 -21.79 1.24
CA LEU A 144 -10.85 -20.48 1.69
C LEU A 144 -11.99 -19.57 2.18
N ILE A 145 -13.11 -19.53 1.45
CA ILE A 145 -14.30 -18.77 1.85
C ILE A 145 -14.85 -19.34 3.17
N THR A 146 -15.01 -20.66 3.24
CA THR A 146 -15.54 -21.37 4.43
C THR A 146 -14.70 -21.07 5.66
N ILE A 147 -13.37 -21.17 5.57
CA ILE A 147 -12.46 -20.84 6.65
C ILE A 147 -12.66 -19.39 7.11
N GLY A 148 -12.70 -18.44 6.17
CA GLY A 148 -12.92 -17.03 6.50
C GLY A 148 -14.23 -16.76 7.23
N GLN A 149 -15.31 -17.46 6.86
CA GLN A 149 -16.62 -17.34 7.51
C GLN A 149 -16.62 -17.94 8.91
N VAL A 150 -16.01 -19.12 9.08
CA VAL A 150 -15.90 -19.77 10.39
C VAL A 150 -15.05 -18.93 11.33
N GLN A 151 -13.92 -18.39 10.86
CA GLN A 151 -13.09 -17.47 11.65
C GLN A 151 -13.89 -16.23 12.08
N LYS A 152 -14.57 -15.55 11.16
CA LYS A 152 -15.43 -14.40 11.50
C LYS A 152 -16.53 -14.77 12.50
N SER A 153 -17.15 -15.94 12.35
CA SER A 153 -18.18 -16.43 13.28
C SER A 153 -17.65 -16.67 14.68
N ILE A 154 -16.49 -17.34 14.79
CA ILE A 154 -15.78 -17.53 16.06
C ILE A 154 -15.52 -16.18 16.70
N LEU A 155 -14.98 -15.21 15.96
CA LEU A 155 -14.68 -13.87 16.49
C LEU A 155 -15.94 -13.12 16.94
N LEU A 156 -17.05 -13.19 16.22
CA LEU A 156 -18.32 -12.58 16.65
C LEU A 156 -18.77 -13.15 18.01
N ILE A 157 -18.65 -14.46 18.20
CA ILE A 157 -18.99 -15.13 19.45
C ILE A 157 -18.03 -14.71 20.57
N LEU A 158 -16.72 -14.64 20.31
CA LEU A 158 -15.73 -14.17 21.29
C LEU A 158 -15.95 -12.70 21.68
N LEU A 159 -16.31 -11.85 20.72
CA LEU A 159 -16.62 -10.44 20.96
C LEU A 159 -17.91 -10.27 21.79
N HIS A 160 -18.86 -11.20 21.66
CA HIS A 160 -20.07 -11.22 22.46
C HIS A 160 -19.82 -11.69 23.90
N TYR A 161 -19.04 -12.78 24.06
CA TYR A 161 -18.75 -13.36 25.37
C TYR A 161 -17.49 -12.79 25.99
N ASN A 162 -17.66 -11.69 26.71
CA ASN A 162 -16.61 -11.14 27.55
C ASN A 162 -16.69 -11.73 28.97
N SER A 163 -15.77 -12.63 29.33
CA SER A 163 -15.51 -12.84 30.76
C SER A 163 -14.03 -13.11 31.02
N GLU A 164 -13.46 -12.29 31.90
CA GLU A 164 -12.07 -12.40 32.40
C GLU A 164 -11.79 -13.73 33.12
N LYS A 165 -12.83 -14.54 33.38
CA LYS A 165 -12.75 -15.80 34.13
C LYS A 165 -12.54 -17.04 33.25
N ILE A 166 -12.61 -16.90 31.92
CA ILE A 166 -12.54 -18.06 31.02
C ILE A 166 -11.10 -18.26 30.56
N VAL A 167 -10.47 -19.33 31.06
CA VAL A 167 -9.05 -19.64 30.77
C VAL A 167 -8.85 -20.08 29.32
N ASN A 168 -9.80 -20.83 28.75
CA ASN A 168 -9.77 -21.29 27.36
C ASN A 168 -11.18 -21.25 26.77
N PHE A 169 -11.28 -20.94 25.48
CA PHE A 169 -12.53 -21.06 24.76
C PHE A 169 -12.58 -22.41 24.05
N ASN A 170 -13.44 -23.30 24.53
CA ASN A 170 -13.71 -24.57 23.88
C ASN A 170 -14.74 -24.33 22.78
N PHE A 171 -14.41 -24.75 21.57
CA PHE A 171 -15.31 -24.74 20.42
C PHE A 171 -15.46 -26.17 19.91
N ASN A 172 -16.67 -26.53 19.52
CA ASN A 172 -16.91 -27.71 18.68
C ASN A 172 -17.19 -27.20 17.27
N LEU A 173 -16.53 -27.75 16.25
CA LEU A 173 -16.83 -27.47 14.85
C LEU A 173 -17.32 -28.77 14.24
N ILE A 174 -18.63 -28.86 14.15
CA ILE A 174 -19.31 -30.07 13.76
C ILE A 174 -19.53 -29.98 12.21
N GLY A 175 -19.47 -31.02 11.39
CA GLY A 175 -19.72 -30.90 9.92
C GLY A 175 -18.67 -30.15 9.07
N LEU A 176 -17.50 -29.85 9.63
CA LEU A 176 -16.27 -29.58 8.88
C LEU A 176 -15.34 -30.78 9.03
N ASP A 177 -14.54 -31.06 8.00
CA ASP A 177 -13.48 -32.05 8.14
C ASP A 177 -12.57 -31.71 9.34
N HIS A 178 -12.14 -32.73 10.09
CA HIS A 178 -11.37 -32.53 11.31
C HIS A 178 -10.05 -31.82 11.02
N SER A 179 -9.43 -32.06 9.86
CA SER A 179 -8.18 -31.39 9.50
C SER A 179 -8.39 -29.92 9.12
N LEU A 180 -9.53 -29.58 8.49
CA LEU A 180 -9.96 -28.19 8.29
C LEU A 180 -10.28 -27.46 9.60
N SER A 181 -10.96 -28.13 10.54
CA SER A 181 -11.26 -27.54 11.85
C SER A 181 -9.97 -27.23 12.62
N ASN A 182 -9.02 -28.15 12.63
CA ASN A 182 -7.74 -27.95 13.31
C ASN A 182 -6.96 -26.75 12.72
N ILE A 183 -6.85 -26.65 11.39
CA ILE A 183 -6.07 -25.56 10.79
C ILE A 183 -6.68 -24.18 11.09
N ILE A 184 -8.00 -24.06 11.19
CA ILE A 184 -8.69 -22.81 11.56
C ILE A 184 -8.27 -22.36 12.96
N PHE A 185 -8.32 -23.27 13.95
CA PHE A 185 -7.94 -22.95 15.32
C PHE A 185 -6.45 -22.66 15.47
N GLU A 186 -5.60 -23.45 14.81
CA GLU A 186 -4.17 -23.20 14.83
C GLU A 186 -3.80 -21.84 14.23
N ASP A 187 -4.45 -21.44 13.14
CA ASP A 187 -4.24 -20.14 12.50
C ASP A 187 -4.66 -18.97 13.41
N LEU A 188 -5.86 -19.05 14.00
CA LEU A 188 -6.32 -18.03 14.95
C LEU A 188 -5.42 -17.95 16.19
N ASN A 189 -5.00 -19.10 16.72
CA ASN A 189 -4.10 -19.13 17.87
C ASN A 189 -2.72 -18.54 17.56
N GLU A 190 -2.19 -18.74 16.34
CA GLU A 190 -0.93 -18.12 15.91
C GLU A 190 -1.05 -16.59 15.81
N LEU A 191 -2.19 -16.10 15.30
CA LEU A 191 -2.52 -14.67 15.32
C LEU A 191 -2.63 -14.14 16.76
N PHE A 192 -3.32 -14.86 17.65
CA PHE A 192 -3.48 -14.47 19.06
C PHE A 192 -2.13 -14.41 19.78
N ASP A 193 -1.30 -15.43 19.60
CA ASP A 193 0.04 -15.49 20.19
C ASP A 193 0.91 -14.34 19.68
N SER A 194 0.87 -14.04 18.38
CA SER A 194 1.61 -12.91 17.78
C SER A 194 1.21 -11.56 18.38
N ILE A 195 -0.08 -11.32 18.62
CA ILE A 195 -0.55 -10.09 19.30
C ILE A 195 -0.13 -10.10 20.78
N ASN A 196 -0.39 -11.21 21.49
CA ASN A 196 -0.11 -11.37 22.92
C ASN A 196 1.38 -11.18 23.27
N ASN A 197 2.28 -11.55 22.35
CA ASN A 197 3.72 -11.38 22.52
C ASN A 197 4.13 -9.91 22.48
N MET A 198 3.41 -9.07 21.73
CA MET A 198 3.76 -7.67 21.51
C MET A 198 3.20 -6.71 22.55
N VAL A 199 2.17 -7.08 23.32
CA VAL A 199 1.49 -6.19 24.27
C VAL A 199 2.11 -6.21 25.66
N LEU A 200 1.94 -5.13 26.42
CA LEU A 200 2.37 -5.02 27.82
C LEU A 200 1.53 -5.94 28.73
N PRO A 201 2.05 -6.35 29.90
CA PRO A 201 1.30 -7.16 30.87
C PRO A 201 0.01 -6.51 31.41
N SER A 202 -0.13 -5.18 31.25
CA SER A 202 -1.36 -4.45 31.60
C SER A 202 -2.52 -4.72 30.64
N GLU A 203 -2.26 -5.28 29.46
CA GLU A 203 -3.29 -5.71 28.52
C GLU A 203 -3.74 -7.14 28.83
N THR A 204 -5.04 -7.36 28.96
CA THR A 204 -5.61 -8.69 29.10
C THR A 204 -5.36 -9.48 27.82
N LYS A 205 -4.54 -10.52 27.91
CA LYS A 205 -4.16 -11.37 26.77
C LYS A 205 -5.36 -12.15 26.22
N LEU A 206 -5.27 -12.49 24.94
CA LEU A 206 -6.21 -13.38 24.26
C LEU A 206 -5.97 -14.82 24.72
N ASN A 207 -7.04 -15.52 25.06
CA ASN A 207 -6.97 -16.93 25.44
C ASN A 207 -7.00 -17.84 24.22
N LYS A 208 -6.34 -18.99 24.33
CA LYS A 208 -6.27 -19.96 23.23
C LYS A 208 -7.62 -20.65 23.01
N LEU A 209 -7.84 -20.96 21.74
CA LEU A 209 -8.96 -21.76 21.26
C LEU A 209 -8.58 -23.24 21.33
N ILE A 210 -9.47 -24.07 21.87
CA ILE A 210 -9.29 -25.52 21.97
C ILE A 210 -10.39 -26.23 21.19
N ASN A 211 -10.00 -27.22 20.38
CA ASN A 211 -10.93 -28.08 19.65
C ASN A 211 -11.31 -29.30 20.52
N SER A 212 -12.60 -29.43 20.85
CA SER A 212 -13.14 -30.63 21.52
C SER A 212 -13.78 -31.58 20.49
N LYS A 213 -13.50 -32.89 20.54
CA LYS A 213 -14.05 -33.88 19.59
C LYS A 213 -15.58 -34.07 19.74
N SER A 214 -16.36 -33.95 18.66
CA SER A 214 -17.18 -35.00 17.98
C SER A 214 -18.52 -34.55 17.32
N SER A 215 -18.82 -35.19 16.18
CA SER A 215 -20.05 -35.31 15.34
C SER A 215 -20.33 -34.26 14.22
N ASP A 216 -21.38 -34.45 13.40
CA ASP A 216 -21.65 -33.86 12.05
C ASP A 216 -22.83 -32.82 11.98
N THR A 217 -22.56 -31.51 11.78
CA THR A 217 -23.42 -30.26 11.76
C THR A 217 -22.76 -28.99 12.39
N ILE A 218 -22.25 -27.98 11.67
CA ILE A 218 -21.46 -26.83 12.27
C ILE A 218 -22.21 -26.12 13.40
N SER A 219 -21.86 -26.49 14.63
CA SER A 219 -22.40 -25.94 15.86
C SER A 219 -21.27 -25.56 16.79
N ILE A 220 -21.04 -24.25 16.93
CA ILE A 220 -20.09 -23.71 17.89
C ILE A 220 -20.75 -23.79 19.27
N ALA A 221 -20.24 -24.67 20.13
CA ALA A 221 -20.60 -24.71 21.55
C ALA A 221 -19.52 -24.00 22.36
N PHE A 222 -19.91 -23.09 23.25
CA PHE A 222 -19.02 -22.43 24.21
C PHE A 222 -19.38 -22.87 25.64
N ASN A 223 -18.40 -23.32 26.42
CA ASN A 223 -18.65 -23.82 27.76
C ASN A 223 -18.59 -22.68 28.80
N THR A 224 -19.66 -21.89 28.86
CA THR A 224 -20.13 -21.30 30.13
C THR A 224 -21.22 -22.20 30.70
N GLN A 225 -21.72 -21.95 31.90
CA GLN A 225 -22.73 -22.79 32.58
C GLN A 225 -24.05 -23.02 31.78
N GLU A 226 -24.17 -22.49 30.57
CA GLU A 226 -25.25 -22.64 29.61
C GLU A 226 -24.71 -23.18 28.28
N ASN A 227 -25.23 -24.32 27.79
CA ASN A 227 -24.90 -24.84 26.46
C ASN A 227 -25.49 -23.91 25.38
N CYS A 228 -24.69 -23.00 24.84
CA CYS A 228 -25.09 -22.16 23.70
C CYS A 228 -24.69 -22.83 22.38
N ASN A 229 -25.67 -23.21 21.56
CA ASN A 229 -25.44 -23.80 20.22
C ASN A 229 -25.63 -22.72 19.13
N TYR A 230 -24.55 -22.29 18.48
CA TYR A 230 -24.59 -21.36 17.34
C TYR A 230 -24.48 -22.08 16.00
N LYS A 231 -25.30 -21.73 15.02
CA LYS A 231 -25.25 -22.32 13.66
C LYS A 231 -24.82 -21.27 12.64
N ILE A 232 -23.97 -21.64 11.69
CA ILE A 232 -23.60 -20.80 10.54
C ILE A 232 -24.49 -21.20 9.36
N GLU A 233 -25.22 -20.25 8.78
CA GLU A 233 -26.04 -20.46 7.58
C GLU A 233 -25.62 -19.50 6.47
N SER A 234 -25.43 -20.02 5.25
CA SER A 234 -25.26 -19.18 4.06
C SER A 234 -26.60 -18.52 3.75
N ASN A 235 -26.69 -17.19 3.84
CA ASN A 235 -27.92 -16.48 3.49
C ASN A 235 -27.64 -15.31 2.54
N LEU A 236 -28.31 -15.34 1.40
CA LEU A 236 -28.30 -14.30 0.36
C LEU A 236 -29.26 -13.14 0.70
N SER A 237 -30.26 -13.34 1.56
CA SER A 237 -31.37 -12.39 1.75
C SER A 237 -31.22 -11.47 2.97
N ASP A 238 -30.55 -11.91 4.04
CA ASP A 238 -30.33 -11.09 5.24
C ASP A 238 -28.95 -10.42 5.20
N LYS A 239 -28.91 -9.19 4.70
CA LYS A 239 -27.74 -8.30 4.86
C LYS A 239 -27.64 -7.80 6.31
N ASN A 240 -27.42 -8.70 7.26
CA ASN A 240 -27.17 -8.30 8.64
C ASN A 240 -25.87 -7.48 8.67
N ASN A 241 -26.01 -6.21 9.07
CA ASN A 241 -25.01 -5.14 8.89
C ASN A 241 -23.73 -5.32 9.72
N TYR A 242 -23.67 -6.28 10.64
CA TYR A 242 -22.54 -6.47 11.56
C TYR A 242 -21.22 -6.84 10.87
N LEU A 243 -21.26 -7.22 9.60
CA LEU A 243 -20.11 -7.68 8.81
C LEU A 243 -19.28 -6.54 8.18
N TYR A 244 -19.72 -5.29 8.23
CA TYR A 244 -19.13 -4.24 7.37
C TYR A 244 -18.30 -3.18 8.07
N PHE A 245 -18.18 -3.22 9.40
CA PHE A 245 -17.54 -2.15 10.17
C PHE A 245 -16.19 -2.57 10.76
N ILE A 246 -15.31 -1.60 10.85
CA ILE A 246 -14.07 -1.64 11.61
C ILE A 246 -14.43 -1.30 13.05
N LEU A 247 -13.97 -2.11 14.00
CA LEU A 247 -14.16 -1.85 15.41
C LEU A 247 -13.10 -0.86 15.88
N THR A 248 -13.55 0.22 16.52
CA THR A 248 -12.66 1.23 17.11
C THR A 248 -12.62 1.08 18.63
N ASP A 249 -11.49 1.42 19.24
CA ASP A 249 -11.34 1.37 20.69
C ASP A 249 -10.23 2.32 21.16
N ARG A 250 -9.85 2.19 22.43
CA ARG A 250 -8.66 2.80 22.99
C ARG A 250 -7.41 2.25 22.34
N ARG A 251 -6.34 3.00 22.51
CA ARG A 251 -5.00 2.58 22.15
C ARG A 251 -4.59 1.33 22.94
N ILE A 252 -3.92 0.41 22.26
CA ILE A 252 -3.31 -0.77 22.89
C ILE A 252 -1.92 -0.43 23.43
N SER A 253 -1.62 -0.92 24.62
CA SER A 253 -0.32 -0.72 25.26
C SER A 253 0.69 -1.73 24.73
N TYR A 254 1.48 -1.34 23.73
CA TYR A 254 2.52 -2.17 23.12
C TYR A 254 3.86 -2.09 23.87
N LYS A 255 4.60 -3.20 23.86
CA LYS A 255 6.03 -3.22 24.24
C LYS A 255 6.85 -2.43 23.21
N GLU A 256 7.92 -1.81 23.67
CA GLU A 256 8.98 -1.37 22.77
C GLU A 256 9.62 -2.58 22.09
N LEU A 257 9.70 -2.55 20.77
CA LEU A 257 10.19 -3.65 19.95
C LEU A 257 11.69 -3.87 20.07
N GLY A 258 12.47 -2.79 20.13
CA GLY A 258 13.92 -2.86 19.96
C GLY A 258 14.55 -1.50 19.66
N ASN A 259 15.81 -1.53 19.22
CA ASN A 259 16.59 -0.34 18.87
C ASN A 259 17.21 -0.50 17.48
N SER A 260 17.40 0.63 16.78
CA SER A 260 18.16 0.66 15.54
C SER A 260 19.66 0.56 15.83
N ILE A 261 20.34 -0.30 15.08
CA ILE A 261 21.80 -0.47 15.12
C ILE A 261 22.37 -0.14 13.75
N ALA A 262 23.45 0.64 13.74
CA ALA A 262 24.28 0.88 12.57
C ALA A 262 25.60 0.12 12.72
N ASN A 263 25.80 -0.91 11.89
CA ASN A 263 27.01 -1.72 11.90
C ASN A 263 27.88 -1.40 10.68
N LEU A 264 29.19 -1.28 10.89
CA LEU A 264 30.16 -1.11 9.80
C LEU A 264 30.50 -2.49 9.20
N LYS A 265 30.31 -2.65 7.88
CA LYS A 265 30.80 -3.80 7.14
C LYS A 265 31.86 -3.37 6.13
N THR A 266 33.04 -4.00 6.22
CA THR A 266 34.14 -3.74 5.30
C THR A 266 34.04 -4.69 4.11
N LYS A 267 33.91 -4.17 2.89
CA LYS A 267 34.02 -5.02 1.68
C LYS A 267 35.49 -5.31 1.40
N LYS A 268 35.86 -6.59 1.29
CA LYS A 268 37.19 -7.03 0.83
C LYS A 268 37.19 -7.24 -0.68
N ASN A 269 37.13 -6.16 -1.47
CA ASN A 269 37.34 -6.20 -2.93
C ASN A 269 38.32 -5.10 -3.38
N GLY A 270 39.53 -5.07 -2.81
CA GLY A 270 40.63 -4.20 -3.26
C GLY A 270 40.50 -2.69 -2.95
N PHE A 271 39.31 -2.22 -2.58
CA PHE A 271 39.05 -0.89 -2.04
C PHE A 271 38.33 -1.05 -0.70
N LEU A 272 38.89 -0.46 0.37
CA LEU A 272 38.26 -0.40 1.69
C LEU A 272 37.09 0.60 1.62
N GLU A 273 35.93 0.16 1.13
CA GLU A 273 34.67 0.88 1.37
C GLU A 273 34.03 0.35 2.66
N ASN A 274 33.81 1.26 3.61
CA ASN A 274 32.97 1.03 4.77
C ASN A 274 31.51 1.20 4.34
N GLU A 275 30.71 0.14 4.46
CA GLU A 275 29.27 0.19 4.22
C GLU A 275 28.55 0.07 5.56
N PHE A 276 27.73 1.06 5.90
CA PHE A 276 26.86 0.97 7.08
C PHE A 276 25.66 0.09 6.78
N ILE A 277 25.51 -1.00 7.54
CA ILE A 277 24.32 -1.84 7.54
C ILE A 277 23.45 -1.43 8.72
N TYR A 278 22.27 -0.93 8.39
CA TYR A 278 21.22 -0.63 9.34
C TYR A 278 20.41 -1.88 9.60
N SER A 279 20.40 -2.33 10.85
CA SER A 279 19.58 -3.44 11.33
C SER A 279 18.75 -2.98 12.52
N PHE A 280 17.62 -3.66 12.74
CA PHE A 280 16.84 -3.47 13.95
C PHE A 280 17.09 -4.62 14.91
N ASP A 281 17.57 -4.31 16.10
CA ASP A 281 17.81 -5.28 17.16
C ASP A 281 16.61 -5.34 18.08
N TYR A 282 15.90 -6.46 17.98
CA TYR A 282 14.69 -6.70 18.75
C TYR A 282 15.06 -7.09 20.17
N LYS A 283 14.29 -6.59 21.16
CA LYS A 283 14.51 -6.94 22.57
C LYS A 283 14.38 -8.44 22.84
N ASP A 284 13.56 -9.13 22.06
CA ASP A 284 13.48 -10.59 22.06
C ASP A 284 13.12 -11.17 20.67
N VAL A 285 13.34 -12.47 20.52
CA VAL A 285 13.12 -13.21 19.27
C VAL A 285 11.62 -13.36 18.93
N GLU A 286 10.75 -13.42 19.93
CA GLU A 286 9.30 -13.58 19.76
C GLU A 286 8.65 -12.30 19.23
N LEU A 287 9.13 -11.12 19.61
CA LEU A 287 8.73 -9.83 19.04
C LEU A 287 9.08 -9.77 17.55
N LYS A 288 10.30 -10.20 17.19
CA LYS A 288 10.71 -10.29 15.78
C LYS A 288 9.81 -11.24 15.00
N LYS A 289 9.54 -12.44 15.53
CA LYS A 289 8.63 -13.41 14.90
C LYS A 289 7.23 -12.84 14.72
N SER A 290 6.69 -12.15 15.73
CA SER A 290 5.35 -11.54 15.68
C SER A 290 5.27 -10.44 14.63
N MET A 291 6.28 -9.57 14.55
CA MET A 291 6.34 -8.54 13.50
C MET A 291 6.46 -9.13 12.09
N LEU A 292 7.27 -10.17 11.92
CA LEU A 292 7.38 -10.90 10.66
C LEU A 292 6.07 -11.62 10.31
N TYR A 293 5.36 -12.19 11.29
CA TYR A 293 4.05 -12.78 11.07
C TYR A 293 3.09 -11.79 10.40
N PHE A 294 2.98 -10.56 10.91
CA PHE A 294 2.12 -9.54 10.29
C PHE A 294 2.63 -9.13 8.91
N LEU A 295 3.95 -8.95 8.75
CA LEU A 295 4.52 -8.59 7.45
C LEU A 295 4.23 -9.66 6.37
N HIS A 296 4.45 -10.92 6.72
CA HIS A 296 4.30 -12.09 5.86
C HIS A 296 2.83 -12.33 5.49
N ASN A 297 1.94 -12.25 6.48
CA ASN A 297 0.53 -12.56 6.30
C ASN A 297 -0.28 -11.41 5.69
N ILE A 298 0.10 -10.16 5.96
CA ILE A 298 -0.67 -8.99 5.52
C ILE A 298 -0.12 -8.38 4.23
N PHE A 299 1.21 -8.33 4.05
CA PHE A 299 1.84 -7.62 2.93
C PHE A 299 2.69 -8.51 2.01
N ARG A 300 2.82 -9.81 2.33
CA ARG A 300 3.61 -10.81 1.57
C ARG A 300 5.03 -10.35 1.28
N LYS A 301 5.65 -9.62 2.20
CA LYS A 301 7.07 -9.25 2.14
C LYS A 301 7.88 -10.16 3.04
N SER A 302 9.12 -10.48 2.65
CA SER A 302 9.96 -11.40 3.42
C SER A 302 10.59 -10.74 4.65
N GLU A 303 11.03 -9.49 4.53
CA GLU A 303 11.71 -8.75 5.61
C GLU A 303 11.37 -7.25 5.57
N PHE A 304 11.51 -6.60 6.72
CA PHE A 304 11.47 -5.15 6.81
C PHE A 304 12.75 -4.54 6.22
N ARG A 305 12.62 -3.34 5.67
CA ARG A 305 13.74 -2.55 5.16
C ARG A 305 14.25 -1.63 6.25
N ALA A 306 15.54 -1.32 6.18
CA ALA A 306 16.20 -0.41 7.11
C ALA A 306 15.37 0.85 7.43
N GLY A 307 15.20 1.11 8.72
CA GLY A 307 14.48 2.27 9.25
C GLY A 307 12.97 2.08 9.40
N GLN A 308 12.35 1.08 8.75
CA GLN A 308 10.91 0.84 8.89
C GLN A 308 10.54 0.44 10.32
N GLU A 309 11.27 -0.49 10.93
CA GLU A 309 10.98 -1.00 12.27
C GLU A 309 11.12 0.09 13.34
N ALA A 310 12.04 1.04 13.15
CA ALA A 310 12.22 2.16 14.07
C ALA A 310 10.99 3.09 14.12
N ILE A 311 10.44 3.39 12.95
CA ILE A 311 9.19 4.17 12.82
C ILE A 311 8.01 3.41 13.43
N ILE A 312 7.90 2.11 13.12
CA ILE A 312 6.84 1.24 13.65
C ILE A 312 6.92 1.13 15.17
N ASN A 313 8.11 0.87 15.73
CA ASN A 313 8.35 0.78 17.16
C ASN A 313 7.86 2.03 17.90
N ARG A 314 8.28 3.21 17.44
CA ARG A 314 7.90 4.49 18.04
C ARG A 314 6.40 4.76 17.91
N SER A 315 5.83 4.47 16.73
CA SER A 315 4.40 4.64 16.48
C SER A 315 3.57 3.73 17.37
N LEU A 316 3.87 2.43 17.46
CA LEU A 316 3.08 1.46 18.24
C LEU A 316 2.97 1.85 19.72
N VAL A 317 4.05 2.35 20.33
CA VAL A 317 4.06 2.84 21.73
C VAL A 317 3.40 4.21 21.92
N GLY A 318 2.78 4.77 20.87
CA GLY A 318 1.97 5.99 20.95
C GLY A 318 2.76 7.29 20.90
N LYS A 319 4.01 7.25 20.44
CA LYS A 319 4.82 8.46 20.24
C LYS A 319 4.65 8.96 18.80
N ASP A 320 4.65 10.29 18.68
CA ASP A 320 4.77 10.97 17.38
C ASP A 320 6.07 10.54 16.69
N VAL A 321 6.13 10.57 15.35
CA VAL A 321 7.37 10.26 14.60
C VAL A 321 7.45 11.09 13.31
N ILE A 322 8.65 11.56 12.99
CA ILE A 322 9.02 12.09 11.67
C ILE A 322 9.99 11.10 11.04
N GLY A 323 9.51 10.31 10.09
CA GLY A 323 10.30 9.31 9.38
C GLY A 323 10.90 9.87 8.09
N LEU A 324 12.23 10.04 8.06
CA LEU A 324 12.98 10.39 6.86
C LEU A 324 13.59 9.11 6.26
N LEU A 325 12.92 8.55 5.25
CA LEU A 325 13.37 7.34 4.54
C LEU A 325 13.42 7.58 3.04
N PRO A 326 14.47 7.12 2.33
CA PRO A 326 14.64 7.40 0.91
C PRO A 326 13.45 6.92 0.07
N THR A 327 13.30 7.51 -1.11
CA THR A 327 12.22 7.13 -2.03
C THR A 327 12.29 5.65 -2.36
N GLY A 328 11.14 4.98 -2.38
CA GLY A 328 11.08 3.53 -2.60
C GLY A 328 11.47 2.68 -1.38
N ALA A 329 11.85 3.26 -0.23
CA ALA A 329 12.12 2.50 1.01
C ALA A 329 10.87 1.83 1.60
N GLY A 330 9.67 2.11 1.08
CA GLY A 330 8.42 1.56 1.58
C GLY A 330 7.89 2.30 2.81
N LYS A 331 7.89 3.64 2.77
CA LYS A 331 7.38 4.49 3.85
C LYS A 331 5.95 4.13 4.24
N SER A 332 5.06 3.94 3.25
CA SER A 332 3.65 3.68 3.52
C SER A 332 3.40 2.41 4.35
N LEU A 333 4.26 1.38 4.21
CA LEU A 333 4.16 0.16 5.01
C LEU A 333 4.20 0.43 6.52
N THR A 334 4.97 1.45 6.94
CA THR A 334 5.19 1.76 8.36
C THR A 334 3.92 2.22 9.07
N TYR A 335 3.11 3.06 8.43
CA TYR A 335 1.82 3.46 9.00
C TYR A 335 0.75 2.40 8.75
N GLN A 336 0.76 1.73 7.58
CA GLN A 336 -0.25 0.72 7.23
C GLN A 336 -0.27 -0.44 8.22
N ILE A 337 0.90 -0.94 8.65
CA ILE A 337 0.96 -1.99 9.67
C ILE A 337 0.48 -1.47 11.04
N CYS A 338 0.81 -0.23 11.39
CA CYS A 338 0.36 0.40 12.62
C CYS A 338 -1.16 0.56 12.65
N SER A 339 -1.77 0.99 11.54
CA SER A 339 -3.22 1.15 11.37
C SER A 339 -4.00 -0.12 11.64
N ILE A 340 -3.41 -1.28 11.31
CA ILE A 340 -4.02 -2.58 11.53
C ILE A 340 -3.85 -3.06 12.97
N LEU A 341 -2.71 -2.72 13.58
CA LEU A 341 -2.36 -3.08 14.95
C LEU A 341 -2.98 -2.13 15.99
N HIS A 342 -3.83 -1.18 15.62
CA HIS A 342 -4.66 -0.45 16.58
C HIS A 342 -6.11 -0.42 16.13
N PRO A 343 -7.07 -0.68 17.03
CA PRO A 343 -8.49 -0.60 16.69
C PRO A 343 -8.91 0.86 16.52
N GLY A 344 -9.00 1.35 15.29
CA GLY A 344 -9.43 2.71 15.00
C GLY A 344 -9.19 3.12 13.56
N VAL A 345 -9.79 4.24 13.17
CA VAL A 345 -9.60 4.81 11.84
C VAL A 345 -8.24 5.49 11.76
N THR A 346 -7.47 5.21 10.72
CA THR A 346 -6.29 5.99 10.35
C THR A 346 -6.65 7.01 9.28
N ILE A 347 -6.35 8.27 9.53
CA ILE A 347 -6.49 9.34 8.55
C ILE A 347 -5.14 9.63 7.91
N VAL A 348 -5.07 9.59 6.59
CA VAL A 348 -3.84 9.84 5.82
C VAL A 348 -4.02 11.13 5.02
N ILE A 349 -3.14 12.09 5.27
CA ILE A 349 -3.14 13.39 4.62
C ILE A 349 -2.09 13.35 3.52
N ASP A 350 -2.55 13.49 2.28
CA ASP A 350 -1.71 13.53 1.09
C ASP A 350 -1.82 14.89 0.37
N PRO A 351 -0.72 15.44 -0.15
CA PRO A 351 -0.72 16.72 -0.86
C PRO A 351 -1.43 16.68 -2.23
N ILE A 352 -1.50 15.52 -2.88
CA ILE A 352 -1.99 15.40 -4.26
C ILE A 352 -2.90 14.19 -4.43
N ASN A 353 -3.97 14.35 -5.20
CA ASN A 353 -4.95 13.28 -5.46
C ASN A 353 -4.37 12.05 -6.17
N SER A 354 -3.40 12.24 -7.07
CA SER A 354 -2.74 11.12 -7.77
C SER A 354 -1.97 10.23 -6.80
N LEU A 355 -1.35 10.81 -5.77
CA LEU A 355 -0.67 10.07 -4.71
C LEU A 355 -1.68 9.26 -3.88
N MET A 356 -2.79 9.90 -3.46
CA MET A 356 -3.88 9.18 -2.78
C MET A 356 -4.38 7.99 -3.60
N LYS A 357 -4.56 8.17 -4.91
CA LYS A 357 -5.04 7.12 -5.81
C LYS A 357 -4.05 5.97 -5.93
N ASP A 358 -2.76 6.25 -6.08
CA ASP A 358 -1.71 5.21 -6.11
C ASP A 358 -1.65 4.41 -4.80
N GLN A 359 -1.73 5.07 -3.64
CA GLN A 359 -1.73 4.40 -2.35
C GLN A 359 -3.01 3.57 -2.12
N TYR A 360 -4.16 4.12 -2.52
CA TYR A 360 -5.44 3.42 -2.51
C TYR A 360 -5.39 2.17 -3.40
N ASP A 361 -4.96 2.30 -4.66
CA ASP A 361 -4.89 1.19 -5.60
C ASP A 361 -3.93 0.10 -5.11
N LYS A 362 -2.77 0.46 -4.54
CA LYS A 362 -1.84 -0.52 -3.93
C LYS A 362 -2.43 -1.24 -2.73
N LEU A 363 -3.26 -0.57 -1.93
CA LEU A 363 -3.94 -1.22 -0.80
C LEU A 363 -5.10 -2.09 -1.29
N ILE A 364 -5.83 -1.69 -2.33
CA ILE A 364 -6.87 -2.50 -2.99
C ILE A 364 -6.26 -3.73 -3.66
N ASP A 365 -5.09 -3.61 -4.28
CA ASP A 365 -4.28 -4.74 -4.77
C ASP A 365 -3.85 -5.63 -3.59
N ASN A 366 -3.69 -5.06 -2.40
CA ASN A 366 -3.56 -5.79 -1.14
C ASN A 366 -4.92 -6.13 -0.47
N LYS A 367 -6.01 -6.14 -1.25
CA LYS A 367 -7.41 -6.40 -0.87
C LYS A 367 -7.83 -5.76 0.46
N PHE A 368 -7.27 -4.59 0.79
CA PHE A 368 -7.88 -3.73 1.78
C PHE A 368 -9.09 -3.10 1.12
N THR A 369 -10.29 -3.58 1.44
CA THR A 369 -11.54 -3.05 0.86
C THR A 369 -12.21 -2.06 1.79
N LYS A 370 -11.79 -2.01 3.06
CA LYS A 370 -12.25 -1.04 4.06
C LYS A 370 -11.41 0.23 4.05
N ILE A 371 -11.20 0.81 2.88
CA ILE A 371 -10.45 2.05 2.70
C ILE A 371 -11.10 2.92 1.64
N ASP A 372 -10.85 4.22 1.67
CA ASP A 372 -11.33 5.13 0.64
C ASP A 372 -10.54 6.44 0.64
N PHE A 373 -10.82 7.31 -0.33
CA PHE A 373 -10.36 8.68 -0.36
C PHE A 373 -11.53 9.66 -0.46
N ILE A 374 -11.34 10.88 0.05
CA ILE A 374 -12.33 11.96 -0.02
C ILE A 374 -11.68 13.17 -0.69
N ASN A 375 -11.63 13.14 -2.03
CA ASN A 375 -10.91 14.16 -2.81
C ASN A 375 -11.77 14.72 -3.94
N SER A 376 -11.17 15.37 -4.94
CA SER A 376 -11.91 15.95 -6.07
C SER A 376 -12.22 14.96 -7.19
N PHE A 377 -11.66 13.74 -7.19
CA PHE A 377 -12.02 12.68 -8.13
C PHE A 377 -13.40 12.11 -7.86
N ASN A 378 -13.88 12.19 -6.61
CA ASN A 378 -15.22 11.76 -6.25
C ASN A 378 -16.28 12.76 -6.75
N THR A 379 -17.46 12.28 -7.14
CA THR A 379 -18.64 13.12 -7.34
C THR A 379 -19.14 13.70 -6.00
N LYS A 380 -20.11 14.61 -6.02
CA LYS A 380 -20.68 15.16 -4.79
C LYS A 380 -21.31 14.06 -3.93
N ASP A 381 -22.13 13.21 -4.54
CA ASP A 381 -22.83 12.12 -3.87
C ASP A 381 -21.85 11.08 -3.31
N GLU A 382 -20.78 10.78 -4.05
CA GLU A 382 -19.71 9.90 -3.57
C GLU A 382 -18.97 10.48 -2.36
N LYS A 383 -18.69 11.79 -2.34
CA LYS A 383 -18.07 12.44 -1.17
C LYS A 383 -18.97 12.35 0.05
N GLU A 384 -20.26 12.64 -0.11
CA GLU A 384 -21.23 12.58 0.98
C GLU A 384 -21.34 11.16 1.53
N LYS A 385 -21.43 10.16 0.65
CA LYS A 385 -21.42 8.75 1.03
C LYS A 385 -20.13 8.32 1.72
N ASN A 386 -18.96 8.76 1.26
CA ASN A 386 -17.68 8.43 1.88
C ASN A 386 -17.56 9.09 3.27
N ILE A 387 -18.05 10.31 3.44
CA ILE A 387 -18.11 10.96 4.75
C ILE A 387 -19.07 10.21 5.69
N GLU A 388 -20.24 9.81 5.20
CA GLU A 388 -21.20 8.99 5.97
C GLU A 388 -20.54 7.67 6.41
N ASN A 389 -19.94 6.94 5.47
CA ASN A 389 -19.24 5.68 5.74
C ASN A 389 -18.11 5.85 6.78
N LEU A 390 -17.39 6.97 6.74
CA LEU A 390 -16.40 7.33 7.76
C LEU A 390 -17.05 7.47 9.14
N THR A 391 -18.15 8.22 9.25
CA THR A 391 -18.87 8.42 10.52
C THR A 391 -19.53 7.16 11.07
N LEU A 392 -19.69 6.14 10.23
CA LEU A 392 -20.23 4.83 10.58
C LEU A 392 -19.14 3.77 10.81
N SER A 393 -17.85 4.15 10.84
CA SER A 393 -16.73 3.21 11.03
C SER A 393 -16.59 2.12 9.95
N LYS A 394 -16.87 2.45 8.68
CA LYS A 394 -16.70 1.51 7.56
C LYS A 394 -15.29 1.50 6.96
N TYR A 395 -14.43 2.41 7.38
CA TYR A 395 -13.06 2.54 6.87
C TYR A 395 -12.02 2.35 7.97
N LEU A 396 -11.00 1.55 7.65
CA LEU A 396 -9.78 1.39 8.43
C LEU A 396 -8.79 2.52 8.13
N ILE A 397 -8.69 2.89 6.84
CA ILE A 397 -7.82 3.97 6.36
C ILE A 397 -8.62 4.88 5.45
N VAL A 398 -8.55 6.19 5.66
CA VAL A 398 -9.15 7.19 4.77
C VAL A 398 -8.11 8.21 4.33
N PHE A 399 -7.97 8.40 3.02
CA PHE A 399 -7.07 9.39 2.43
C PHE A 399 -7.78 10.71 2.18
N ILE A 400 -7.15 11.81 2.55
CA ILE A 400 -7.72 13.15 2.44
C ILE A 400 -6.66 14.17 2.02
N SER A 401 -7.11 15.23 1.35
CA SER A 401 -6.25 16.38 1.08
C SER A 401 -6.24 17.34 2.28
N PRO A 402 -5.15 18.09 2.50
CA PRO A 402 -5.06 19.05 3.62
C PRO A 402 -6.14 20.13 3.56
N GLU A 403 -6.54 20.56 2.35
CA GLU A 403 -7.56 21.60 2.10
C GLU A 403 -8.93 21.22 2.72
N ARG A 404 -9.22 19.92 2.86
CA ARG A 404 -10.47 19.45 3.49
C ARG A 404 -10.63 19.93 4.93
N PHE A 405 -9.53 20.08 5.67
CA PHE A 405 -9.59 20.57 7.05
C PHE A 405 -10.05 22.03 7.15
N GLN A 406 -10.09 22.80 6.06
CA GLN A 406 -10.66 24.15 6.07
C GLN A 406 -12.19 24.12 6.03
N ILE A 407 -12.77 23.08 5.42
CA ILE A 407 -14.21 22.94 5.25
C ILE A 407 -14.85 22.65 6.60
N GLU A 408 -15.74 23.53 7.05
CA GLU A 408 -16.43 23.40 8.34
C GLU A 408 -17.26 22.13 8.44
N MET A 409 -18.05 21.82 7.41
CA MET A 409 -18.85 20.59 7.38
C MET A 409 -18.00 19.33 7.57
N PHE A 410 -16.82 19.26 6.95
CA PHE A 410 -15.93 18.12 7.10
C PHE A 410 -15.39 18.02 8.54
N ARG A 411 -14.98 19.14 9.14
CA ARG A 411 -14.57 19.19 10.56
C ARG A 411 -15.68 18.74 11.50
N SER A 412 -16.93 19.13 11.23
CA SER A 412 -18.11 18.67 11.97
C SER A 412 -18.32 17.16 11.82
N SER A 413 -18.16 16.60 10.62
CA SER A 413 -18.21 15.14 10.40
C SER A 413 -17.14 14.38 11.18
N LEU A 414 -15.92 14.92 11.30
CA LEU A 414 -14.87 14.31 12.14
C LEU A 414 -15.26 14.30 13.63
N LEU A 415 -15.93 15.33 14.13
CA LEU A 415 -16.49 15.32 15.49
C LEU A 415 -17.67 14.35 15.63
N HIS A 416 -18.51 14.22 14.61
CA HIS A 416 -19.59 13.23 14.60
C HIS A 416 -19.05 11.79 14.70
N CYS A 417 -17.87 11.50 14.16
CA CYS A 417 -17.20 10.22 14.39
C CYS A 417 -17.07 9.94 15.89
N PHE A 418 -16.57 10.90 16.67
CA PHE A 418 -16.42 10.75 18.12
C PHE A 418 -17.78 10.50 18.82
N TYR A 419 -18.81 11.25 18.46
CA TYR A 419 -20.16 11.07 19.03
C TYR A 419 -20.79 9.72 18.66
N ASN A 420 -20.41 9.15 17.52
CA ASN A 420 -20.85 7.83 17.05
C ASN A 420 -19.93 6.69 17.54
N ASN A 421 -19.04 6.92 18.51
CA ASN A 421 -18.05 5.95 18.99
C ASN A 421 -17.11 5.42 17.89
N VAL A 422 -16.73 6.31 16.96
CA VAL A 422 -15.74 6.07 15.91
C VAL A 422 -14.49 6.89 16.23
N PHE A 423 -13.43 6.20 16.63
CA PHE A 423 -12.20 6.82 17.11
C PHE A 423 -11.05 6.68 16.11
N PHE A 424 -10.14 7.67 16.12
CA PHE A 424 -8.94 7.67 15.29
C PHE A 424 -7.75 7.05 16.04
N SER A 425 -7.01 6.18 15.36
CA SER A 425 -5.81 5.51 15.90
C SER A 425 -4.51 6.23 15.53
N TYR A 426 -4.46 6.83 14.34
CA TYR A 426 -3.32 7.60 13.83
C TYR A 426 -3.77 8.72 12.89
N ALA A 427 -2.98 9.80 12.88
CA ALA A 427 -2.95 10.75 11.77
C ALA A 427 -1.61 10.64 11.06
N VAL A 428 -1.64 10.39 9.75
CA VAL A 428 -0.46 10.22 8.91
C VAL A 428 -0.37 11.43 7.99
N ILE A 429 0.80 12.05 7.90
CA ILE A 429 1.08 13.12 6.95
C ILE A 429 2.15 12.59 6.01
N ASP A 430 1.75 12.21 4.80
CA ASP A 430 2.69 11.80 3.77
C ASP A 430 3.26 13.02 3.06
N GLU A 431 4.49 12.88 2.56
CA GLU A 431 5.28 13.99 2.02
C GLU A 431 5.34 15.21 2.97
N ALA A 432 5.66 14.94 4.23
CA ALA A 432 5.65 15.92 5.31
C ALA A 432 6.51 17.17 5.06
N HIS A 433 7.50 17.13 4.16
CA HIS A 433 8.26 18.33 3.75
C HIS A 433 7.34 19.44 3.22
N CYS A 434 6.18 19.11 2.64
CA CYS A 434 5.19 20.08 2.18
C CYS A 434 4.67 20.97 3.31
N VAL A 435 4.71 20.51 4.57
CA VAL A 435 4.29 21.33 5.72
C VAL A 435 5.17 22.59 5.84
N SER A 436 6.48 22.46 5.61
CA SER A 436 7.44 23.57 5.60
C SER A 436 7.46 24.25 4.23
N GLU A 437 7.79 23.54 3.16
CA GLU A 437 8.03 24.13 1.83
C GLU A 437 6.79 24.78 1.22
N TRP A 438 5.62 24.17 1.39
CA TRP A 438 4.38 24.70 0.81
C TRP A 438 3.60 25.52 1.84
N GLY A 439 3.69 25.20 3.13
CA GLY A 439 3.01 25.95 4.19
C GLY A 439 3.32 27.44 4.16
N HIS A 440 4.59 27.80 3.89
CA HIS A 440 5.05 29.18 3.90
C HIS A 440 4.96 29.91 2.54
N ASP A 441 5.00 29.19 1.41
CA ASP A 441 5.03 29.80 0.06
C ASP A 441 3.76 29.62 -0.78
N PHE A 442 3.06 28.48 -0.68
CA PHE A 442 2.06 28.07 -1.68
C PHE A 442 0.71 27.63 -1.10
N ARG A 443 0.70 26.80 -0.06
CA ARG A 443 -0.49 26.24 0.59
C ARG A 443 -0.49 26.45 2.11
N GLN A 444 -0.93 27.62 2.52
CA GLN A 444 -1.04 28.03 3.94
C GLN A 444 -1.89 27.08 4.81
N VAL A 445 -2.71 26.22 4.21
CA VAL A 445 -3.52 25.21 4.93
C VAL A 445 -2.67 24.33 5.83
N TYR A 446 -1.44 24.02 5.40
CA TYR A 446 -0.51 23.19 6.15
C TYR A 446 -0.14 23.77 7.51
N LEU A 447 -0.09 25.10 7.67
CA LEU A 447 0.26 25.76 8.93
C LEU A 447 -0.74 25.48 10.05
N ASN A 448 -2.01 25.23 9.71
CA ASN A 448 -3.06 24.89 10.68
C ASN A 448 -3.33 23.39 10.77
N LEU A 449 -2.66 22.57 9.97
CA LEU A 449 -2.95 21.15 9.83
C LEU A 449 -2.79 20.40 11.16
N GLY A 450 -1.66 20.57 11.84
CA GLY A 450 -1.39 19.91 13.13
C GLY A 450 -2.42 20.27 14.21
N LYS A 451 -2.87 21.53 14.24
CA LYS A 451 -3.92 22.00 15.16
C LYS A 451 -5.28 21.39 14.81
N ASN A 452 -5.65 21.39 13.53
CA ASN A 452 -6.92 20.85 13.07
C ASN A 452 -7.01 19.34 13.32
N ILE A 453 -5.96 18.58 13.03
CA ILE A 453 -5.91 17.14 13.33
C ILE A 453 -6.18 16.89 14.81
N LYS A 454 -5.44 17.55 15.72
CA LYS A 454 -5.60 17.39 17.17
C LYS A 454 -7.00 17.80 17.67
N ASN A 455 -7.60 18.80 17.03
CA ASN A 455 -8.90 19.33 17.43
C ASN A 455 -10.08 18.48 16.95
N TYR A 456 -10.00 17.88 15.77
CA TYR A 456 -11.15 17.25 15.11
C TYR A 456 -11.05 15.73 14.97
N CYS A 457 -9.84 15.17 14.84
CA CYS A 457 -9.64 13.72 14.82
C CYS A 457 -9.44 13.21 16.25
N LYS A 458 -10.51 12.73 16.89
CA LYS A 458 -10.47 12.32 18.31
C LYS A 458 -10.17 10.83 18.49
N PRO A 459 -9.16 10.47 19.30
CA PRO A 459 -9.03 9.11 19.80
C PRO A 459 -10.06 8.86 20.92
N LYS A 460 -10.23 7.60 21.36
CA LYS A 460 -11.12 7.28 22.49
C LYS A 460 -10.59 7.85 23.80
N PHE A 461 -9.29 7.65 24.03
CA PHE A 461 -8.52 8.18 25.15
C PHE A 461 -7.15 8.66 24.65
N ASP A 462 -6.44 9.41 25.49
CA ASP A 462 -5.09 9.92 25.23
C ASP A 462 -4.97 10.87 24.01
N LYS A 463 -3.73 11.09 23.57
CA LYS A 463 -3.39 11.91 22.40
C LYS A 463 -3.34 11.03 21.15
N LEU A 464 -3.83 11.56 20.02
CA LEU A 464 -3.66 10.97 18.70
C LEU A 464 -2.20 11.11 18.23
N PRO A 465 -1.46 10.00 18.00
CA PRO A 465 -0.10 10.08 17.48
C PRO A 465 -0.08 10.52 16.03
N ILE A 466 0.90 11.37 15.70
CA ILE A 466 1.14 11.85 14.34
C ILE A 466 2.35 11.12 13.75
N ILE A 467 2.17 10.51 12.58
CA ILE A 467 3.22 9.89 11.77
C ILE A 467 3.46 10.78 10.55
N ALA A 468 4.55 11.55 10.55
CA ALA A 468 4.95 12.38 9.43
C ALA A 468 6.04 11.65 8.63
N LEU A 469 5.86 11.47 7.33
CA LEU A 469 6.76 10.68 6.48
C LEU A 469 7.27 11.52 5.32
N THR A 470 8.58 11.44 5.05
CA THR A 470 9.13 12.10 3.86
C THR A 470 10.39 11.42 3.34
N ALA A 471 10.69 11.63 2.06
CA ALA A 471 11.89 11.10 1.41
C ALA A 471 13.08 12.04 1.44
N THR A 472 12.79 13.33 1.37
CA THR A 472 13.76 14.38 1.07
C THR A 472 13.40 15.58 1.92
N ALA A 473 14.22 15.85 2.93
CA ALA A 473 14.11 17.03 3.77
C ALA A 473 15.49 17.34 4.36
N SER A 474 15.87 18.62 4.33
CA SER A 474 17.04 19.11 5.08
C SER A 474 16.74 19.13 6.58
N PHE A 475 17.76 19.33 7.41
CA PHE A 475 17.57 19.49 8.86
C PHE A 475 16.66 20.68 9.19
N ASP A 476 16.78 21.78 8.46
CA ASP A 476 15.94 22.97 8.65
C ASP A 476 14.47 22.67 8.30
N VAL A 477 14.23 21.98 7.17
CA VAL A 477 12.88 21.56 6.77
C VAL A 477 12.27 20.63 7.83
N LEU A 478 13.04 19.67 8.35
CA LEU A 478 12.55 18.77 9.40
C LEU A 478 12.22 19.52 10.71
N ALA A 479 13.05 20.48 11.11
CA ALA A 479 12.83 21.31 12.29
C ALA A 479 11.56 22.18 12.14
N ASP A 480 11.31 22.70 10.94
CA ASP A 480 10.09 23.42 10.62
C ASP A 480 8.86 22.49 10.70
N VAL A 481 8.91 21.32 10.05
CA VAL A 481 7.83 20.31 10.12
C VAL A 481 7.50 19.95 11.56
N GLN A 482 8.52 19.71 12.39
CA GLN A 482 8.39 19.42 13.81
C GLN A 482 7.68 20.56 14.57
N ARG A 483 8.08 21.81 14.32
CA ARG A 483 7.51 23.00 14.95
C ARG A 483 6.05 23.20 14.56
N GLU A 484 5.74 23.16 13.26
CA GLU A 484 4.38 23.40 12.75
C GLU A 484 3.39 22.32 13.19
N LEU A 485 3.83 21.06 13.25
CA LEU A 485 3.01 19.95 13.77
C LEU A 485 2.96 19.90 15.30
N LYS A 486 3.77 20.73 15.99
CA LYS A 486 3.92 20.77 17.45
C LYS A 486 4.27 19.39 18.00
N MET A 487 5.36 18.83 17.50
CA MET A 487 5.89 17.53 17.88
C MET A 487 7.06 17.66 18.87
N PRO A 488 7.34 16.65 19.72
CA PRO A 488 8.47 16.65 20.65
C PRO A 488 9.84 16.65 19.95
N GLU A 489 10.91 16.95 20.68
CA GLU A 489 12.29 17.05 20.14
C GLU A 489 12.83 15.73 19.59
N ASP A 490 12.54 14.60 20.25
CA ASP A 490 13.09 13.27 19.96
C ASP A 490 12.36 12.51 18.83
N VAL A 491 11.65 13.24 17.96
CA VAL A 491 10.65 12.68 17.04
C VAL A 491 11.24 12.16 15.72
N ILE A 492 12.44 12.62 15.35
CA ILE A 492 13.03 12.36 14.03
C ILE A 492 13.72 10.99 14.01
N ILE A 493 13.35 10.17 13.03
CA ILE A 493 13.98 8.89 12.71
C ILE A 493 14.48 8.99 11.26
N SER A 494 15.80 8.92 11.08
CA SER A 494 16.46 8.95 9.77
C SER A 494 17.53 7.87 9.66
N LEU A 495 17.87 7.50 8.42
CA LEU A 495 19.07 6.71 8.11
C LEU A 495 20.27 7.66 7.97
N SER A 496 21.52 7.19 8.09
CA SER A 496 22.66 8.06 7.77
C SER A 496 22.64 8.47 6.30
N THR A 497 23.34 9.57 6.03
CA THR A 497 23.64 10.07 4.68
C THR A 497 24.13 8.95 3.75
N ASP A 498 25.03 8.07 4.23
CA ASP A 498 25.60 6.98 3.42
C ASP A 498 24.57 5.91 3.01
N ALA A 499 23.54 5.68 3.83
CA ALA A 499 22.45 4.75 3.50
C ALA A 499 21.33 5.40 2.69
N MET A 500 21.25 6.73 2.68
CA MET A 500 20.37 7.48 1.80
C MET A 500 21.01 7.76 0.43
N ASP A 501 22.33 7.60 0.30
CA ASP A 501 23.06 7.79 -0.94
C ASP A 501 22.66 6.76 -2.00
N ARG A 502 22.53 7.24 -3.23
CA ARG A 502 22.09 6.44 -4.37
C ARG A 502 23.21 6.39 -5.39
N LYS A 503 24.13 5.44 -5.16
CA LYS A 503 25.33 5.22 -6.01
C LYS A 503 25.01 4.97 -7.49
N GLU A 504 23.80 4.51 -7.80
CA GLU A 504 23.33 4.33 -9.17
C GLU A 504 22.95 5.64 -9.87
N LEU A 505 22.70 6.72 -9.14
CA LEU A 505 22.39 8.04 -9.71
C LEU A 505 23.69 8.75 -10.09
N ASN A 506 23.83 9.07 -11.37
CA ASN A 506 24.96 9.83 -11.89
C ASN A 506 24.48 11.23 -12.31
N PHE A 507 25.28 12.25 -12.03
CA PHE A 507 24.90 13.64 -12.29
C PHE A 507 25.79 14.26 -13.37
N GLN A 508 25.19 15.03 -14.26
CA GLN A 508 25.89 15.83 -15.27
C GLN A 508 25.28 17.22 -15.40
N VAL A 509 26.12 18.22 -15.62
CA VAL A 509 25.68 19.58 -15.93
C VAL A 509 26.21 19.95 -17.32
N ILE A 510 25.33 20.41 -18.20
CA ILE A 510 25.65 20.83 -19.57
C ILE A 510 25.37 22.33 -19.69
N LYS A 511 26.40 23.08 -20.07
CA LYS A 511 26.30 24.51 -20.36
C LYS A 511 25.74 24.75 -21.76
N SER A 512 24.76 25.63 -21.88
CA SER A 512 24.35 26.23 -23.15
C SER A 512 25.21 27.44 -23.48
N ASN A 513 25.95 27.39 -24.59
CA ASN A 513 26.86 28.46 -25.02
C ASN A 513 26.14 29.59 -25.78
N SER A 514 24.87 29.86 -25.46
CA SER A 514 24.06 30.84 -26.17
C SER A 514 24.46 32.26 -25.77
N ILE A 515 24.97 33.04 -26.73
CA ILE A 515 25.22 34.46 -26.55
C ILE A 515 23.91 35.19 -26.82
N ILE A 516 23.32 35.76 -25.78
CA ILE A 516 22.03 36.46 -25.84
C ILE A 516 22.26 37.88 -25.36
N SER A 517 21.81 38.86 -26.14
CA SER A 517 21.98 40.28 -25.78
C SER A 517 21.16 40.63 -24.53
N ASN A 518 21.66 41.54 -23.70
CA ASN A 518 20.97 41.91 -22.45
C ASN A 518 19.73 42.80 -22.66
N ASN A 519 19.52 43.36 -23.86
CA ASN A 519 18.47 44.33 -24.18
C ASN A 519 17.27 43.74 -24.96
N ILE A 520 16.98 42.45 -24.82
CA ILE A 520 15.81 41.82 -25.46
C ILE A 520 14.66 41.71 -24.45
N PRO A 521 13.39 41.91 -24.87
CA PRO A 521 12.24 41.64 -24.02
C PRO A 521 12.27 40.22 -23.45
N PHE A 522 11.77 40.05 -22.22
CA PHE A 522 11.77 38.78 -21.50
C PHE A 522 11.27 37.59 -22.35
N TRP A 523 10.16 37.78 -23.06
CA TRP A 523 9.54 36.74 -23.89
C TRP A 523 10.44 36.28 -25.05
N ASP A 524 11.14 37.21 -25.70
CA ASP A 524 12.05 36.90 -26.81
C ASP A 524 13.35 36.26 -26.31
N ARG A 525 13.83 36.71 -25.14
CA ARG A 525 14.95 36.07 -24.43
C ARG A 525 14.63 34.60 -24.12
N GLU A 526 13.49 34.32 -23.50
CA GLU A 526 13.09 32.94 -23.13
C GLU A 526 12.90 32.05 -24.36
N LYS A 527 12.33 32.57 -25.46
CA LYS A 527 12.23 31.82 -26.72
C LYS A 527 13.61 31.51 -27.33
N ASN A 528 14.55 32.45 -27.29
CA ASN A 528 15.89 32.26 -27.82
C ASN A 528 16.72 31.29 -26.98
N ILE A 529 16.69 31.43 -25.65
CA ILE A 529 17.27 30.45 -24.71
C ILE A 529 16.67 29.08 -24.99
N GLY A 530 15.35 29.00 -25.10
CA GLY A 530 14.68 27.72 -25.27
C GLY A 530 15.09 27.00 -26.57
N SER A 531 15.09 27.72 -27.69
CA SER A 531 15.49 27.16 -28.99
C SER A 531 16.92 26.60 -28.97
N SER A 532 17.84 27.28 -28.29
CA SER A 532 19.25 26.89 -28.25
C SER A 532 19.48 25.55 -27.55
N LYS A 533 18.64 25.22 -26.57
CA LYS A 533 18.76 23.98 -25.78
C LYS A 533 18.27 22.76 -26.53
N TYR A 534 17.45 22.91 -27.57
CA TYR A 534 16.91 21.78 -28.34
C TYR A 534 18.02 20.97 -28.99
N THR A 535 19.03 21.62 -29.58
CA THR A 535 20.20 20.94 -30.16
C THR A 535 21.00 20.16 -29.13
N LEU A 536 21.11 20.68 -27.90
CA LEU A 536 21.78 19.99 -26.80
C LEU A 536 20.99 18.75 -26.36
N ILE A 537 19.67 18.86 -26.31
CA ILE A 537 18.77 17.73 -25.99
C ILE A 537 18.91 16.63 -27.05
N THR A 538 18.87 16.97 -28.34
CA THR A 538 19.07 15.98 -29.42
C THR A 538 20.44 15.30 -29.34
N LYS A 539 21.51 16.07 -29.08
CA LYS A 539 22.86 15.51 -28.87
C LYS A 539 22.94 14.63 -27.62
N LEU A 540 22.19 14.97 -26.57
CA LEU A 540 22.12 14.15 -25.38
C LEU A 540 21.46 12.81 -25.69
N PHE A 541 20.32 12.80 -26.40
CA PHE A 541 19.64 11.57 -26.80
C PHE A 541 20.51 10.63 -27.64
N SER A 542 21.32 11.16 -28.56
CA SER A 542 22.22 10.32 -29.37
C SER A 542 23.38 9.72 -28.57
N THR A 543 23.86 10.40 -27.53
CA THR A 543 24.99 9.95 -26.69
C THR A 543 24.56 9.17 -25.45
N LEU A 544 23.28 9.24 -25.09
CA LEU A 544 22.75 8.65 -23.87
C LEU A 544 22.92 7.12 -23.78
N PRO A 545 22.67 6.33 -24.85
CA PRO A 545 22.84 4.88 -24.79
C PRO A 545 24.27 4.47 -24.43
N GLU A 546 25.27 5.13 -25.03
CA GLU A 546 26.69 4.87 -24.76
C GLU A 546 27.09 5.26 -23.33
N LYS A 547 26.67 6.44 -22.86
CA LYS A 547 26.93 6.88 -21.49
C LYS A 547 26.34 5.92 -20.46
N ILE A 548 25.10 5.50 -20.66
CA ILE A 548 24.46 4.53 -19.76
C ILE A 548 25.19 3.19 -19.80
N LYS A 549 25.58 2.72 -20.98
CA LYS A 549 26.38 1.50 -21.15
C LYS A 549 27.72 1.57 -20.41
N GLU A 550 28.42 2.70 -20.48
CA GLU A 550 29.65 2.92 -19.70
C GLU A 550 29.42 2.83 -18.19
N LEU A 551 28.32 3.42 -17.70
CA LEU A 551 27.95 3.35 -16.29
C LEU A 551 27.59 1.93 -15.85
N GLU A 552 26.86 1.18 -16.68
CA GLU A 552 26.54 -0.24 -16.44
C GLU A 552 27.81 -1.11 -16.40
N ASN A 553 28.74 -0.90 -17.32
CA ASN A 553 30.01 -1.62 -17.36
C ASN A 553 30.86 -1.39 -16.09
N LYS A 554 30.80 -0.19 -15.49
CA LYS A 554 31.51 0.12 -14.23
C LYS A 554 31.01 -0.67 -13.02
N ILE A 555 29.74 -1.10 -13.01
CA ILE A 555 29.14 -1.84 -11.88
C ILE A 555 29.27 -3.36 -12.05
N GLY A 556 29.53 -3.84 -13.26
CA GLY A 556 29.86 -5.24 -13.58
C GLY A 556 28.82 -5.91 -14.48
N ASN A 557 29.26 -6.25 -15.70
CA ASN A 557 28.60 -7.06 -16.76
C ASN A 557 27.07 -7.26 -16.64
N LEU A 558 26.32 -6.18 -16.62
CA LEU A 558 24.99 -6.18 -17.23
C LEU A 558 25.22 -6.25 -18.74
N ASN A 559 24.64 -7.21 -19.46
CA ASN A 559 24.65 -7.21 -20.93
C ASN A 559 23.87 -5.96 -21.39
N PRO A 560 24.53 -4.85 -21.73
CA PRO A 560 23.87 -3.57 -21.94
C PRO A 560 23.05 -3.69 -23.21
N ASN A 561 21.74 -3.45 -23.12
CA ASN A 561 20.86 -3.62 -24.26
C ASN A 561 21.30 -2.67 -25.39
N THR A 562 21.60 -3.23 -26.57
CA THR A 562 22.03 -2.44 -27.75
C THR A 562 20.93 -1.53 -28.29
N ASP A 563 19.68 -1.76 -27.88
CA ASP A 563 18.50 -1.08 -28.38
C ASP A 563 17.81 -0.24 -27.28
N PHE A 564 18.53 0.76 -26.74
CA PHE A 564 18.11 1.55 -25.58
C PHE A 564 16.70 2.15 -25.69
N PHE A 565 16.30 2.63 -26.88
CA PHE A 565 15.00 3.25 -27.11
C PHE A 565 13.96 2.33 -27.77
N LYS A 566 14.31 1.12 -28.22
CA LYS A 566 13.35 0.28 -28.95
C LYS A 566 12.35 -0.42 -28.03
N LYS A 567 11.17 -0.72 -28.58
CA LYS A 567 10.18 -1.60 -27.95
C LYS A 567 10.69 -3.04 -27.93
N THR A 568 10.45 -3.73 -26.82
CA THR A 568 10.52 -5.20 -26.74
C THR A 568 9.07 -5.68 -26.63
N GLY A 569 8.56 -6.28 -27.72
CA GLY A 569 7.12 -6.51 -27.87
C GLY A 569 6.35 -5.19 -27.96
N ASN A 570 5.35 -4.99 -27.11
CA ASN A 570 4.53 -3.76 -27.06
C ASN A 570 5.00 -2.73 -26.01
N THR A 571 6.12 -2.98 -25.33
CA THR A 571 6.57 -2.16 -24.20
C THR A 571 8.01 -1.69 -24.34
N TYR A 572 8.30 -0.51 -23.79
CA TYR A 572 9.65 0.04 -23.71
C TYR A 572 10.39 -0.43 -22.46
N MET A 573 11.64 -0.89 -22.63
CA MET A 573 12.46 -1.37 -21.51
C MET A 573 13.09 -0.24 -20.72
N ASN A 574 13.37 0.90 -21.36
CA ASN A 574 13.94 2.09 -20.73
C ASN A 574 12.99 3.27 -20.93
N ALA A 575 12.95 4.14 -19.92
CA ALA A 575 12.19 5.38 -19.99
C ALA A 575 13.01 6.57 -19.50
N GLY A 576 12.55 7.79 -19.80
CA GLY A 576 13.14 8.99 -19.25
C GLY A 576 12.14 10.11 -18.97
N LEU A 577 12.65 11.11 -18.26
CA LEU A 577 11.90 12.28 -17.84
C LEU A 577 12.57 13.57 -18.26
N ILE A 578 11.77 14.55 -18.68
CA ILE A 578 12.23 15.91 -18.87
C ILE A 578 11.39 16.87 -18.02
N PHE A 579 12.07 17.64 -17.16
CA PHE A 579 11.48 18.68 -16.34
C PHE A 579 11.60 20.03 -17.02
N CYS A 580 10.44 20.59 -17.41
CA CYS A 580 10.28 21.92 -17.96
C CYS A 580 9.83 22.92 -16.88
N PRO A 581 10.28 24.18 -16.96
CA PRO A 581 9.89 25.22 -16.01
C PRO A 581 8.41 25.63 -16.11
N THR A 582 7.79 25.51 -17.28
CA THR A 582 6.44 26.05 -17.52
C THR A 582 5.55 25.08 -18.28
N LYS A 583 4.22 25.25 -18.12
CA LYS A 583 3.20 24.60 -18.95
C LYS A 583 2.83 25.42 -20.20
N SER A 584 3.56 26.51 -20.45
CA SER A 584 3.22 27.48 -21.49
C SER A 584 3.26 26.83 -22.87
N ASP A 585 2.23 27.10 -23.65
CA ASP A 585 2.10 26.79 -25.07
C ASP A 585 2.58 27.96 -25.96
N SER A 586 3.18 29.00 -25.36
CA SER A 586 3.71 30.19 -26.04
C SER A 586 5.23 30.34 -25.89
N LEU A 587 5.83 29.67 -24.89
CA LEU A 587 7.26 29.65 -24.63
C LEU A 587 7.90 28.32 -25.06
N LYS A 588 9.06 28.40 -25.72
CA LYS A 588 9.82 27.21 -26.16
C LYS A 588 10.46 26.41 -25.00
N ASN A 589 10.41 26.92 -23.78
CA ASN A 589 10.78 26.19 -22.57
C ASN A 589 9.58 25.46 -21.92
N GLY A 590 8.40 25.52 -22.55
CA GLY A 590 7.18 24.91 -22.04
C GLY A 590 7.01 23.45 -22.48
N VAL A 591 6.24 22.69 -21.69
CA VAL A 591 5.96 21.26 -21.97
C VAL A 591 5.41 21.01 -23.37
N PRO A 592 4.37 21.70 -23.86
CA PRO A 592 3.77 21.39 -25.16
C PRO A 592 4.77 21.54 -26.31
N PHE A 593 5.55 22.62 -26.34
CA PHE A 593 6.51 22.87 -27.41
C PHE A 593 7.67 21.88 -27.45
N LEU A 594 8.21 21.52 -26.28
CA LEU A 594 9.29 20.55 -26.23
C LEU A 594 8.78 19.17 -26.62
N ALA A 595 7.57 18.80 -26.19
CA ALA A 595 6.95 17.54 -26.59
C ALA A 595 6.75 17.46 -28.10
N SER A 596 6.14 18.47 -28.73
CA SER A 596 5.96 18.50 -30.18
C SER A 596 7.27 18.50 -30.98
N PHE A 597 8.35 19.08 -30.42
CA PHE A 597 9.67 18.97 -31.04
C PHE A 597 10.18 17.52 -31.01
N LEU A 598 10.04 16.84 -29.88
CA LEU A 598 10.54 15.48 -29.65
C LEU A 598 9.68 14.39 -30.31
N GLU A 599 8.40 14.66 -30.60
CA GLU A 599 7.53 13.77 -31.39
C GLU A 599 8.08 13.48 -32.81
N ASN A 600 8.99 14.33 -33.31
CA ASN A 600 9.65 14.09 -34.60
C ASN A 600 10.75 13.01 -34.55
N ASP A 601 11.23 12.64 -33.35
CA ASP A 601 12.20 11.57 -33.19
C ASP A 601 11.49 10.22 -33.18
N LYS A 602 11.76 9.40 -34.20
CA LYS A 602 11.14 8.06 -34.37
C LYS A 602 11.48 7.09 -33.23
N ASN A 603 12.48 7.38 -32.41
CA ASN A 603 12.85 6.56 -31.26
C ASN A 603 12.07 6.93 -29.99
N LEU A 604 11.31 8.02 -30.00
CA LEU A 604 10.63 8.54 -28.82
C LEU A 604 9.12 8.44 -28.98
N GLU A 605 8.46 7.97 -27.92
CA GLU A 605 7.02 8.01 -27.74
C GLU A 605 6.77 8.90 -26.53
N VAL A 606 6.22 10.09 -26.78
CA VAL A 606 6.22 11.20 -25.83
C VAL A 606 4.86 11.35 -25.15
N GLY A 607 4.85 11.23 -23.83
CA GLY A 607 3.77 11.68 -22.97
C GLY A 607 4.02 13.09 -22.45
N THR A 608 2.95 13.82 -22.12
CA THR A 608 3.03 15.13 -21.47
C THR A 608 2.27 15.15 -20.15
N PHE A 609 2.80 15.89 -19.16
CA PHE A 609 2.10 16.09 -17.89
C PHE A 609 2.39 17.48 -17.30
N PHE A 610 1.33 18.20 -16.94
CA PHE A 610 1.44 19.48 -16.25
C PHE A 610 0.12 19.80 -15.55
N GLY A 611 0.17 20.49 -14.41
CA GLY A 611 -1.03 20.80 -13.64
C GLY A 611 -1.96 21.82 -14.31
N GLY A 612 -3.27 21.60 -14.21
CA GLY A 612 -4.30 22.63 -14.38
C GLY A 612 -4.03 23.85 -13.48
N GLY A 613 -4.41 25.05 -13.92
CA GLY A 613 -4.21 26.29 -13.14
C GLY A 613 -5.17 26.42 -11.96
N ASP A 614 -4.85 27.37 -11.07
CA ASP A 614 -5.28 27.48 -9.67
C ASP A 614 -6.80 27.59 -9.38
N ASP A 615 -7.12 27.03 -8.21
CA ASP A 615 -8.09 27.46 -7.18
C ASP A 615 -9.57 27.75 -7.51
N THR A 616 -10.40 27.06 -6.70
CA THR A 616 -11.84 27.23 -6.50
C THR A 616 -12.75 26.81 -7.68
N ASN A 617 -13.43 25.68 -7.47
CA ASN A 617 -14.37 25.02 -8.40
C ASN A 617 -13.72 24.36 -9.64
N VAL A 618 -12.88 23.36 -9.40
CA VAL A 618 -12.32 22.53 -10.48
C VAL A 618 -13.39 21.57 -11.01
N VAL A 619 -14.06 22.01 -12.08
CA VAL A 619 -14.58 21.09 -13.11
C VAL A 619 -13.36 20.41 -13.72
N ILE A 620 -13.36 19.07 -13.82
CA ILE A 620 -12.27 18.28 -14.40
C ILE A 620 -12.02 18.79 -15.82
N ASN A 621 -10.89 19.47 -16.05
CA ASN A 621 -10.54 19.97 -17.36
C ASN A 621 -10.14 18.78 -18.28
N PRO A 622 -10.44 18.83 -19.59
CA PRO A 622 -9.99 17.80 -20.55
C PRO A 622 -8.48 17.56 -20.52
N ILE A 623 -7.71 18.59 -20.15
CA ILE A 623 -6.24 18.58 -20.04
C ILE A 623 -5.77 17.73 -18.85
N ASP A 624 -6.48 17.75 -17.73
CA ASP A 624 -6.14 16.93 -16.55
C ASP A 624 -6.35 15.44 -16.85
N ASN A 625 -7.41 15.11 -17.60
CA ASN A 625 -7.66 13.75 -18.09
C ASN A 625 -6.56 13.26 -19.05
N LYS A 626 -6.07 14.11 -19.95
CA LYS A 626 -4.97 13.75 -20.88
C LYS A 626 -3.65 13.53 -20.12
N SER A 627 -3.31 14.41 -19.18
CA SER A 627 -2.10 14.25 -18.36
C SER A 627 -2.15 12.94 -17.56
N TYR A 628 -3.32 12.62 -16.98
CA TYR A 628 -3.51 11.36 -16.25
C TYR A 628 -3.38 10.12 -17.16
N GLN A 629 -3.98 10.16 -18.36
CA GLN A 629 -3.83 9.06 -19.32
C GLN A 629 -2.37 8.87 -19.74
N ASN A 630 -1.65 9.97 -20.03
CA ASN A 630 -0.22 9.92 -20.36
C ASN A 630 0.61 9.33 -19.21
N GLN A 631 0.27 9.65 -17.96
CA GLN A 631 0.92 9.07 -16.78
C GLN A 631 0.71 7.54 -16.73
N ILE A 632 -0.52 7.06 -16.96
CA ILE A 632 -0.82 5.62 -17.01
C ILE A 632 -0.02 4.93 -18.12
N ASP A 633 -0.01 5.51 -19.31
CA ASP A 633 0.69 4.94 -20.47
C ASP A 633 2.22 4.94 -20.26
N PHE A 634 2.75 5.96 -19.59
CA PHE A 634 4.16 6.01 -19.19
C PHE A 634 4.51 4.96 -18.12
N ILE A 635 3.70 4.84 -17.06
CA ILE A 635 3.92 3.84 -16.00
C ILE A 635 3.86 2.43 -16.59
N SER A 636 2.90 2.16 -17.48
CA SER A 636 2.70 0.86 -18.15
C SER A 636 3.70 0.56 -19.28
N ASN A 637 4.74 1.38 -19.48
CA ASN A 637 5.77 1.23 -20.52
C ASN A 637 5.26 1.35 -21.96
N LYS A 638 4.11 1.97 -22.20
CA LYS A 638 3.62 2.25 -23.57
C LYS A 638 4.31 3.45 -24.19
N THR A 639 4.70 4.44 -23.38
CA THR A 639 5.55 5.57 -23.77
C THR A 639 6.93 5.45 -23.11
N ASN A 640 7.99 5.93 -23.76
CA ASN A 640 9.36 5.90 -23.23
C ASN A 640 9.86 7.27 -22.74
N LEU A 641 9.12 8.34 -23.01
CA LEU A 641 9.49 9.67 -22.55
C LEU A 641 8.28 10.37 -21.95
N MET A 642 8.48 11.03 -20.82
CA MET A 642 7.52 11.97 -20.28
C MET A 642 8.16 13.36 -20.18
N VAL A 643 7.52 14.35 -20.80
CA VAL A 643 7.88 15.77 -20.70
C VAL A 643 6.89 16.44 -19.77
N ALA A 644 7.39 17.06 -18.70
CA ALA A 644 6.51 17.53 -17.66
C ALA A 644 7.02 18.74 -16.89
N THR A 645 6.13 19.46 -16.21
CA THR A 645 6.52 20.39 -15.15
C THR A 645 6.78 19.63 -13.83
N ARG A 646 7.19 20.35 -12.78
CA ARG A 646 7.33 19.79 -11.43
C ARG A 646 6.10 19.09 -10.88
N ALA A 647 4.91 19.41 -11.42
CA ALA A 647 3.67 18.73 -11.07
C ALA A 647 3.74 17.22 -11.33
N PHE A 648 4.55 16.78 -12.30
CA PHE A 648 4.79 15.35 -12.53
C PHE A 648 5.90 14.85 -11.65
N GLY A 649 5.53 14.15 -10.59
CA GLY A 649 6.57 13.66 -9.72
C GLY A 649 6.05 12.88 -8.54
N MET A 650 5.37 13.56 -7.62
CA MET A 650 4.94 12.94 -6.37
C MET A 650 4.11 11.67 -6.65
N GLY A 651 4.47 10.57 -5.99
CA GLY A 651 3.78 9.27 -6.14
C GLY A 651 4.15 8.42 -7.35
N ILE A 652 5.05 8.85 -8.25
CA ILE A 652 5.46 7.99 -9.37
C ILE A 652 6.37 6.89 -8.87
N ASP A 653 6.03 5.63 -9.15
CA ASP A 653 6.88 4.46 -8.87
C ASP A 653 7.16 3.61 -10.11
N LYS A 654 8.12 4.09 -10.92
CA LYS A 654 8.54 3.44 -12.15
C LYS A 654 9.99 2.97 -12.04
N PRO A 655 10.26 1.65 -12.10
CA PRO A 655 11.58 1.09 -11.83
C PRO A 655 12.63 1.39 -12.92
N ASN A 656 12.20 1.56 -14.17
CA ASN A 656 13.06 1.57 -15.35
C ASN A 656 13.30 2.97 -15.96
N ILE A 657 13.16 4.04 -15.17
CA ILE A 657 13.57 5.38 -15.61
C ILE A 657 15.11 5.43 -15.60
N ARG A 658 15.73 5.54 -16.77
CA ARG A 658 17.19 5.52 -16.94
C ARG A 658 17.82 6.92 -17.00
N TYR A 659 17.02 7.97 -17.24
CA TYR A 659 17.52 9.34 -17.31
C TYR A 659 16.49 10.38 -16.90
N THR A 660 16.98 11.49 -16.37
CA THR A 660 16.19 12.72 -16.14
C THR A 660 16.92 13.91 -16.73
N ILE A 661 16.21 14.82 -17.39
CA ILE A 661 16.78 16.04 -17.96
C ILE A 661 16.04 17.23 -17.35
N HIS A 662 16.78 18.13 -16.71
CA HIS A 662 16.25 19.38 -16.21
C HIS A 662 16.57 20.47 -17.21
N TYR A 663 15.54 21.04 -17.81
CA TYR A 663 15.67 22.06 -18.84
C TYR A 663 16.29 23.36 -18.31
N THR A 664 16.12 23.59 -17.01
CA THR A 664 16.73 24.68 -16.25
C THR A 664 17.08 24.17 -14.85
N PHE A 665 17.75 25.00 -14.04
CA PHE A 665 17.98 24.67 -12.64
C PHE A 665 16.66 24.48 -11.89
N PRO A 666 16.54 23.42 -11.07
CA PRO A 666 15.51 23.34 -10.06
C PRO A 666 15.65 24.48 -9.05
N ASN A 667 14.56 24.81 -8.34
CA ASN A 667 14.56 25.95 -7.40
C ASN A 667 15.44 25.72 -6.18
N SER A 668 15.71 24.46 -5.85
CA SER A 668 16.54 24.06 -4.72
C SER A 668 17.24 22.73 -4.99
N VAL A 669 18.24 22.41 -4.17
CA VAL A 669 18.97 21.14 -4.25
C VAL A 669 18.08 19.97 -3.86
N GLU A 670 17.16 20.19 -2.91
CA GLU A 670 16.17 19.22 -2.45
C GLU A 670 15.22 18.82 -3.58
N ASN A 671 14.69 19.82 -4.31
CA ASN A 671 13.86 19.59 -5.49
C ASN A 671 14.62 18.80 -6.55
N PHE A 672 15.87 19.19 -6.84
CA PHE A 672 16.70 18.46 -7.78
C PHE A 672 16.92 17.01 -7.37
N TYR A 673 17.25 16.76 -6.10
CA TYR A 673 17.50 15.41 -5.59
C TYR A 673 16.22 14.55 -5.68
N GLN A 674 15.06 15.13 -5.35
CA GLN A 674 13.78 14.45 -5.47
C GLN A 674 13.42 14.13 -6.93
N GLU A 675 13.61 15.08 -7.84
CA GLU A 675 13.36 14.95 -9.28
C GLU A 675 14.32 13.92 -9.93
N ALA A 676 15.62 14.01 -9.67
CA ALA A 676 16.63 13.08 -10.15
C ALA A 676 16.46 11.67 -9.58
N GLY A 677 16.07 11.58 -8.31
CA GLY A 677 15.78 10.34 -7.58
C GLY A 677 14.58 9.55 -8.11
N ARG A 678 13.89 10.04 -9.15
CA ARG A 678 12.88 9.26 -9.88
C ARG A 678 13.53 8.22 -10.80
N SER A 679 14.76 8.45 -11.22
CA SER A 679 15.53 7.50 -12.04
C SER A 679 16.20 6.40 -11.20
N GLY A 680 16.58 5.30 -11.84
CA GLY A 680 17.41 4.24 -11.25
C GLY A 680 16.77 3.43 -10.13
N ARG A 681 15.44 3.40 -9.99
CA ARG A 681 14.76 2.69 -8.87
C ARG A 681 14.95 1.18 -8.87
N ASN A 682 15.25 0.60 -10.03
CA ASN A 682 15.70 -0.78 -10.17
C ASN A 682 17.18 -1.00 -9.77
N ARG A 683 17.83 0.00 -9.16
CA ARG A 683 19.26 0.03 -8.81
C ARG A 683 20.21 -0.08 -10.00
N GLN A 684 19.72 0.17 -11.21
CA GLN A 684 20.57 0.26 -12.40
C GLN A 684 21.06 1.70 -12.63
N PRO A 685 22.27 1.89 -13.17
CA PRO A 685 22.92 3.21 -13.23
C PRO A 685 22.18 4.22 -14.10
N SER A 686 21.60 5.27 -13.56
CA SER A 686 20.89 6.31 -14.32
C SER A 686 21.69 7.60 -14.45
N LEU A 687 21.33 8.43 -15.44
CA LEU A 687 21.95 9.74 -15.66
C LEU A 687 20.95 10.89 -15.49
N SER A 688 21.18 11.74 -14.50
CA SER A 688 20.47 13.00 -14.30
C SER A 688 21.27 14.16 -14.85
N THR A 689 20.70 14.88 -15.82
CA THR A 689 21.36 15.99 -16.51
C THR A 689 20.65 17.31 -16.22
N ILE A 690 21.40 18.36 -15.90
CA ILE A 690 20.90 19.75 -15.89
C ILE A 690 21.44 20.47 -17.13
N ILE A 691 20.57 21.13 -17.88
CA ILE A 691 20.97 22.01 -18.98
C ILE A 691 20.83 23.45 -18.51
N TYR A 692 21.96 24.16 -18.36
CA TYR A 692 21.96 25.55 -17.90
C TYR A 692 22.17 26.53 -19.04
#